data_AF-C6XQE2-F1
#
_entry.id   AF-C6XQE2-F1
#
_cell.length_a   1.000
_cell.length_b   1.000
_cell.length_c   1.000
_cell.angle_alpha   90.00
_cell.angle_beta   90.00
_cell.angle_gamma   90.00
#
_symmetry.space_group_name_H-M   'P 1'
#
loop_
_entity.id
_entity.type
_entity.pdbx_description
1 polymer ?
#
loop_
_entity_poly.entity_id
_entity_poly.type
_entity_poly.pdbx_seq_one_letter_code
_entity_poly.pdbx_strand_id
1 'polypeptide(L)'
;MIMTAPAIFVRKNIKRTSPLVFLTILYSTCSPLALGQEISSATSTPVETATLDNGSASDLTITDDGSIEWDSVDDQVAVTVNSSNNVTIDGDITLENSDNNVGVKINPNLSSTINLSGAINLIEDYARTDTDDDDDLDGLIAEGTNRHGIFLESGGINTGDIILQSGSSIYVEGNNSTAITLQSGLNGNYIQDGSISVYGANSTALDIQNDVNGNVRVSGGVTANGENASAISIAGDITGNLTLENTITSTGFTSTTSSNYIGPDDIDDDTAALEDRLDNDDLFNSASSVSIGGSIANGLLINGYHDYVDDGIAVDDDETKDTIDDYNENRGTGYISTYGSSPALQITPDLIIGSSSDLVLGSVVETVRDTLDDDEDEDTNEVLATFNFDQGLVNLGTIYADGQNVGFSATALEISGSADGNLNTIITNGILNSGTMSTTAFEANATTVNLGQGAIISSITNDGSIISNSTGSSGSNSIAIQISNGANLETIENTGYITAKITDDTGYSTAILDHSGTLTSIFNNGYISSYYVDDDSDDDEYDDNDNKISEFTGRSIAIDVSQHTASQGVTIVQGNTNSTSPSIYGDILFGAGNDTLDIQDGTVAGDTYFGSGTANFYLSDATYTGDVHFESEGFNFQSTQGQYFGNLNFYNNSGSAVFQNNSYFSGSLLDSDNIDLIIDTSTIYISQDSPITLNSLNITGASTLGVIISNSEHIDTPYITATNTAIVGDSVTLSSQFTNFVGGDFSRTILSAPSLDVDIDSISFDTSGLSWLYNAEYILDQEADGNQSISLQFSQKTSEDLGLDAQQDRTFASFIEMISNQQNAGSEFVKITDETTFLEAYESILPQHSDVALRHLDAHTNTLNSMVSERMALLRDSSNTSNGFWLQELVSQTTVDASENVNAYSGRGFGFTAGVDRRIGFIDSMGLTFSINDEKYETTTSAFNETSSTNFALGFYIAERIGFADLQMSAQIGQTNFKSEREVNFEGFNSDIEGDWSGLTQAYSTQISSPQKLGWLRVTPHIGASYISLNQDAYEETASNGFNLAFSESESNKLTGSAGVSLGVFWPSNSGRNSFDLSENQQSNSSLNGWHAAVDLGIRDTLSSTNYDAVANFVGYDSAFNVYSDEIFGQAFSTGISLVGIGDFASFRLSANAELSEGASIYSGAASLRFKF
;
A
#
# COMPACT_ATOMS: atom_id res chain seq x y z
N MET A 1 59.60 -45.32 1.05
CA MET A 1 60.37 -45.24 -0.21
C MET A 1 60.68 -43.75 -0.39
N ILE A 2 61.72 -43.22 0.27
CA ILE A 2 63.11 -43.08 -0.25
C ILE A 2 63.07 -42.19 -1.51
N MET A 3 63.67 -40.99 -1.63
CA MET A 3 64.77 -40.30 -0.93
C MET A 3 64.81 -38.82 -1.45
N THR A 4 64.87 -37.79 -0.59
CA THR A 4 66.02 -36.87 -0.30
C THR A 4 66.37 -35.75 -1.30
N ALA A 5 66.37 -34.52 -0.76
CA ALA A 5 67.01 -33.27 -1.21
C ALA A 5 68.56 -33.29 -1.00
N PRO A 6 69.30 -32.17 -0.79
CA PRO A 6 69.61 -30.94 -1.57
C PRO A 6 71.16 -30.65 -1.65
N ALA A 7 71.60 -29.53 -2.24
CA ALA A 7 72.85 -28.79 -1.91
C ALA A 7 72.81 -27.38 -2.58
N ILE A 8 72.95 -26.20 -1.95
CA ILE A 8 73.90 -25.59 -0.98
C ILE A 8 75.27 -25.17 -1.58
N PHE A 9 75.40 -23.84 -1.75
CA PHE A 9 76.55 -22.92 -1.52
C PHE A 9 77.87 -23.00 -2.33
N VAL A 10 78.35 -21.84 -2.84
CA VAL A 10 79.50 -21.04 -2.33
C VAL A 10 80.11 -20.08 -3.40
N ARG A 11 80.24 -18.81 -2.99
CA ARG A 11 81.11 -17.68 -3.44
C ARG A 11 82.52 -18.04 -3.98
N LYS A 12 83.10 -17.23 -4.88
CA LYS A 12 84.16 -16.19 -4.60
C LYS A 12 84.96 -15.75 -5.85
N ASN A 13 85.00 -14.43 -6.07
CA ASN A 13 86.08 -13.52 -6.50
C ASN A 13 87.35 -14.04 -7.22
N ILE A 14 87.84 -13.28 -8.22
CA ILE A 14 89.05 -12.39 -8.15
C ILE A 14 89.36 -11.74 -9.53
N LYS A 15 89.18 -10.40 -9.59
CA LYS A 15 90.15 -9.31 -9.91
C LYS A 15 91.08 -9.27 -11.15
N ARG A 16 91.23 -8.01 -11.63
CA ARG A 16 92.31 -7.29 -12.38
C ARG A 16 92.24 -7.36 -13.92
N THR A 17 92.45 -6.33 -14.73
CA THR A 17 93.07 -4.97 -14.60
C THR A 17 92.79 -4.15 -15.86
N SER A 18 92.80 -2.81 -15.74
CA SER A 18 92.64 -1.75 -16.76
C SER A 18 93.65 -1.78 -17.94
N PRO A 19 93.39 -1.02 -19.02
CA PRO A 19 94.12 0.25 -19.23
C PRO A 19 93.20 1.40 -19.72
N LEU A 20 93.21 2.58 -19.09
CA LEU A 20 94.04 3.75 -19.41
C LEU A 20 93.89 4.25 -20.87
N VAL A 21 92.97 5.20 -21.11
CA VAL A 21 92.97 6.07 -22.29
C VAL A 21 92.74 7.53 -21.84
N PHE A 22 93.47 8.40 -22.52
CA PHE A 22 93.81 9.79 -22.24
C PHE A 22 92.62 10.75 -22.05
N LEU A 23 92.70 11.52 -20.95
CA LEU A 23 91.93 12.73 -20.66
C LEU A 23 92.56 13.92 -21.42
N THR A 24 91.78 14.58 -22.29
CA THR A 24 92.14 15.87 -22.88
C THR A 24 91.16 16.93 -22.37
N ILE A 25 91.70 17.86 -21.59
CA ILE A 25 90.99 18.98 -20.95
C ILE A 25 90.68 20.03 -22.03
N LEU A 26 89.40 20.36 -22.21
CA LEU A 26 88.95 21.62 -22.82
C LEU A 26 88.23 22.42 -21.74
N TYR A 27 88.82 23.54 -21.35
CA TYR A 27 88.21 24.54 -20.48
C TYR A 27 87.03 25.20 -21.23
N SER A 28 85.80 24.83 -20.88
CA SER A 28 84.63 25.69 -21.00
C SER A 28 84.19 26.03 -19.59
N THR A 29 84.18 27.33 -19.27
CA THR A 29 83.61 27.88 -18.04
C THR A 29 82.13 27.51 -17.98
N CYS A 30 81.82 26.40 -17.30
CA CYS A 30 80.50 26.14 -16.78
C CYS A 30 80.36 27.07 -15.56
N SER A 31 79.43 28.03 -15.62
CA SER A 31 78.94 28.66 -14.40
C SER A 31 78.45 27.54 -13.47
N PRO A 32 78.73 27.57 -12.16
CA PRO A 32 78.05 26.66 -11.25
C PRO A 32 76.53 26.90 -11.43
N LEU A 33 75.76 25.84 -11.66
CA LEU A 33 74.36 25.88 -11.23
C LEU A 33 74.41 26.22 -9.73
N ALA A 34 73.72 27.28 -9.33
CA ALA A 34 73.44 27.50 -7.92
C ALA A 34 72.57 26.31 -7.49
N LEU A 35 73.15 25.38 -6.72
CA LEU A 35 72.36 24.45 -5.94
C LEU A 35 71.81 25.28 -4.77
N GLY A 36 70.51 25.17 -4.51
CA GLY A 36 69.89 25.78 -3.32
C GLY A 36 70.57 25.30 -2.04
N GLN A 37 70.33 26.00 -0.93
CA GLN A 37 70.86 25.61 0.37
C GLN A 37 69.94 24.53 0.96
N GLU A 38 70.52 23.39 1.29
CA GLU A 38 69.81 22.24 1.83
C GLU A 38 69.83 22.21 3.37
N ILE A 39 68.70 21.87 3.98
CA ILE A 39 68.56 21.42 5.37
C ILE A 39 68.30 19.92 5.31
N SER A 40 69.29 19.13 5.70
CA SER A 40 69.25 17.66 5.58
C SER A 40 69.31 16.92 6.92
N SER A 41 69.03 17.62 8.01
CA SER A 41 68.92 17.08 9.37
C SER A 41 68.14 18.05 10.25
N ALA A 42 67.54 17.55 11.33
CA ALA A 42 66.84 18.37 12.33
C ALA A 42 67.63 19.60 12.81
N THR A 43 66.97 20.75 12.82
CA THR A 43 67.47 22.01 13.39
C THR A 43 66.37 22.74 14.15
N SER A 44 66.75 23.62 15.08
CA SER A 44 65.82 24.53 15.76
C SER A 44 66.06 26.00 15.39
N THR A 45 66.88 26.26 14.37
CA THR A 45 67.21 27.63 13.94
C THR A 45 66.23 28.12 12.87
N PRO A 46 65.57 29.28 13.07
CA PRO A 46 64.84 29.96 12.01
C PRO A 46 65.69 30.20 10.76
N VAL A 47 65.03 30.21 9.61
CA VAL A 47 65.66 30.28 8.29
C VAL A 47 65.09 31.45 7.50
N GLU A 48 65.94 32.24 6.83
CA GLU A 48 65.51 33.34 5.96
C GLU A 48 66.13 33.20 4.57
N THR A 49 65.31 33.20 3.51
CA THR A 49 65.82 33.03 2.13
C THR A 49 66.79 34.12 1.71
N ALA A 50 66.71 35.35 2.25
CA ALA A 50 67.61 36.46 1.93
C ALA A 50 69.03 36.33 2.50
N THR A 51 69.24 35.46 3.51
CA THR A 51 70.54 35.29 4.17
C THR A 51 71.04 33.84 4.17
N LEU A 52 70.32 32.98 3.45
CA LEU A 52 70.44 31.53 3.51
C LEU A 52 71.81 30.98 3.09
N ASP A 53 72.42 31.51 2.02
CA ASP A 53 73.77 31.13 1.60
C ASP A 53 74.81 32.08 2.21
N ASN A 54 75.19 31.80 3.45
CA ASN A 54 76.25 32.53 4.17
C ASN A 54 76.04 34.07 4.19
N GLY A 55 74.79 34.51 4.32
CA GLY A 55 74.40 35.92 4.29
C GLY A 55 74.01 36.46 2.90
N SER A 56 73.92 35.61 1.87
CA SER A 56 73.37 35.92 0.55
C SER A 56 72.03 35.20 0.34
N ALA A 57 71.22 35.70 -0.59
CA ALA A 57 69.92 35.12 -0.89
C ALA A 57 70.06 33.83 -1.73
N SER A 58 69.25 32.81 -1.43
CA SER A 58 69.27 31.51 -2.13
C SER A 58 67.91 30.80 -2.01
N ASP A 59 67.64 29.86 -2.92
CA ASP A 59 66.56 28.88 -2.79
C ASP A 59 66.80 27.99 -1.55
N LEU A 60 65.70 27.57 -0.92
CA LEU A 60 65.69 26.67 0.25
C LEU A 60 65.15 25.30 -0.15
N THR A 61 65.83 24.25 0.26
CA THR A 61 65.30 22.89 0.25
C THR A 61 65.45 22.28 1.64
N ILE A 62 64.32 21.94 2.30
CA ILE A 62 64.32 21.02 3.44
C ILE A 62 64.16 19.64 2.85
N THR A 63 65.19 18.80 2.89
CA THR A 63 65.12 17.45 2.29
C THR A 63 64.24 16.54 3.13
N ASP A 64 63.87 15.37 2.62
CA ASP A 64 63.18 14.29 3.35
C ASP A 64 63.79 13.93 4.71
N ASP A 65 65.12 13.94 4.83
CA ASP A 65 65.86 13.73 6.09
C ASP A 65 65.95 15.00 6.99
N GLY A 66 65.49 16.15 6.50
CA GLY A 66 65.60 17.46 7.16
C GLY A 66 64.36 17.82 7.97
N SER A 67 64.55 18.54 9.09
CA SER A 67 63.40 19.09 9.83
C SER A 67 63.73 20.40 10.55
N ILE A 68 62.70 21.22 10.83
CA ILE A 68 62.76 22.34 11.76
C ILE A 68 61.83 22.06 12.95
N GLU A 69 62.38 21.98 14.16
CA GLU A 69 61.65 21.53 15.35
C GLU A 69 61.76 22.51 16.53
N TRP A 70 60.62 22.89 17.12
CA TRP A 70 60.50 23.68 18.35
C TRP A 70 59.52 23.07 19.35
N ASP A 71 59.76 23.32 20.63
CA ASP A 71 58.84 23.02 21.72
C ASP A 71 58.83 24.21 22.69
N SER A 72 57.64 24.73 22.98
CA SER A 72 57.40 25.79 23.96
C SER A 72 58.15 27.11 23.64
N VAL A 73 58.10 27.55 22.37
CA VAL A 73 58.74 28.77 21.86
C VAL A 73 57.77 29.65 21.07
N ASP A 74 57.16 30.62 21.74
CA ASP A 74 56.24 31.58 21.14
C ASP A 74 56.91 32.62 20.21
N ASP A 75 56.10 33.30 19.40
CA ASP A 75 56.47 34.46 18.58
C ASP A 75 57.64 34.21 17.60
N GLN A 76 57.69 33.02 16.99
CA GLN A 76 58.74 32.64 16.03
C GLN A 76 58.19 32.21 14.66
N VAL A 77 59.05 32.32 13.64
CA VAL A 77 58.76 31.96 12.25
C VAL A 77 59.83 30.98 11.74
N ALA A 78 59.47 29.75 11.38
CA ALA A 78 60.44 28.71 11.07
C ALA A 78 61.17 29.00 9.75
N VAL A 79 60.41 29.32 8.70
CA VAL A 79 60.92 29.73 7.39
C VAL A 79 60.35 31.11 7.03
N THR A 80 61.22 32.08 6.77
CA THR A 80 60.84 33.39 6.23
C THR A 80 61.30 33.53 4.78
N VAL A 81 60.35 33.64 3.86
CA VAL A 81 60.58 33.94 2.45
C VAL A 81 60.61 35.46 2.28
N ASN A 82 61.80 36.05 2.41
CA ASN A 82 62.05 37.49 2.29
C ASN A 82 62.91 37.88 1.07
N SER A 83 63.04 36.98 0.10
CA SER A 83 63.71 37.21 -1.19
C SER A 83 63.02 36.40 -2.29
N SER A 84 63.25 36.75 -3.57
CA SER A 84 62.66 36.07 -4.73
C SER A 84 63.41 34.77 -5.07
N ASN A 85 63.34 33.82 -4.15
CA ASN A 85 63.94 32.49 -4.24
C ASN A 85 62.90 31.47 -3.80
N ASN A 86 62.87 30.31 -4.46
CA ASN A 86 61.90 29.27 -4.22
C ASN A 86 62.17 28.52 -2.91
N VAL A 87 61.12 27.92 -2.36
CA VAL A 87 61.18 27.09 -1.17
C VAL A 87 60.56 25.73 -1.48
N THR A 88 61.33 24.67 -1.23
CA THR A 88 60.88 23.28 -1.26
C THR A 88 60.99 22.68 0.13
N ILE A 89 59.92 22.05 0.61
CA ILE A 89 59.86 21.38 1.93
C ILE A 89 59.47 19.92 1.68
N ASP A 90 60.47 19.04 1.62
CA ASP A 90 60.31 17.59 1.50
C ASP A 90 60.34 16.87 2.84
N GLY A 91 60.92 17.50 3.86
CA GLY A 91 60.91 17.04 5.25
C GLY A 91 59.88 17.76 6.12
N ASP A 92 60.13 17.84 7.43
CA ASP A 92 59.12 18.27 8.41
C ASP A 92 59.40 19.64 9.05
N ILE A 93 58.35 20.42 9.31
CA ILE A 93 58.38 21.56 10.25
C ILE A 93 57.43 21.22 11.39
N THR A 94 57.95 21.04 12.62
CA THR A 94 57.14 20.66 13.78
C THR A 94 57.32 21.67 14.92
N LEU A 95 56.25 22.39 15.26
CA LEU A 95 56.22 23.42 16.30
C LEU A 95 55.23 23.00 17.39
N GLU A 96 55.75 22.58 18.55
CA GLU A 96 54.95 22.06 19.65
C GLU A 96 54.75 23.14 20.73
N ASN A 97 53.56 23.18 21.34
CA ASN A 97 53.24 23.95 22.54
C ASN A 97 53.59 25.45 22.47
N SER A 98 53.41 26.09 21.31
CA SER A 98 53.90 27.45 21.04
C SER A 98 52.83 28.35 20.43
N ASP A 99 52.71 29.60 20.86
CA ASP A 99 51.71 30.56 20.38
C ASP A 99 52.31 31.64 19.45
N ASN A 100 51.48 32.16 18.52
CA ASN A 100 51.89 33.19 17.55
C ASN A 100 52.99 32.73 16.58
N ASN A 101 53.05 31.42 16.32
CA ASN A 101 54.07 30.81 15.48
C ASN A 101 53.63 30.67 14.02
N VAL A 102 54.61 30.77 13.12
CA VAL A 102 54.39 30.55 11.68
C VAL A 102 55.36 29.50 11.16
N GLY A 103 54.87 28.49 10.44
CA GLY A 103 55.71 27.52 9.74
C GLY A 103 56.49 28.20 8.61
N VAL A 104 55.77 28.69 7.59
CA VAL A 104 56.34 29.40 6.44
C VAL A 104 55.68 30.76 6.30
N LYS A 105 56.45 31.81 6.53
CA LYS A 105 56.03 33.19 6.31
C LYS A 105 56.54 33.70 4.97
N ILE A 106 55.66 34.27 4.15
CA ILE A 106 56.00 34.83 2.85
C ILE A 106 55.78 36.34 2.88
N ASN A 107 56.85 37.10 2.63
CA ASN A 107 56.74 38.56 2.54
C ASN A 107 56.11 38.96 1.19
N PRO A 108 55.38 40.09 1.13
CA PRO A 108 54.72 40.53 -0.09
C PRO A 108 55.71 41.01 -1.17
N ASN A 109 55.27 41.03 -2.43
CA ASN A 109 56.01 41.55 -3.61
C ASN A 109 57.27 40.74 -3.99
N LEU A 110 57.20 39.42 -3.85
CA LEU A 110 58.28 38.51 -4.24
C LEU A 110 57.89 37.65 -5.45
N SER A 111 58.90 37.17 -6.19
CA SER A 111 58.74 36.09 -7.16
C SER A 111 59.31 34.80 -6.57
N SER A 112 58.43 33.91 -6.10
CA SER A 112 58.83 32.67 -5.41
C SER A 112 57.73 31.63 -5.56
N THR A 113 58.10 30.40 -5.91
CA THR A 113 57.23 29.22 -5.81
C THR A 113 57.48 28.51 -4.49
N ILE A 114 56.41 28.05 -3.84
CA ILE A 114 56.46 27.24 -2.62
C ILE A 114 55.97 25.83 -2.97
N ASN A 115 56.82 24.84 -2.73
CA ASN A 115 56.49 23.42 -2.91
C ASN A 115 56.58 22.71 -1.56
N LEU A 116 55.50 22.06 -1.14
CA LEU A 116 55.45 21.21 0.05
C LEU A 116 55.19 19.77 -0.40
N SER A 117 56.08 18.86 -0.06
CA SER A 117 55.91 17.40 -0.23
C SER A 117 56.00 16.63 1.12
N GLY A 118 56.59 17.25 2.14
CA GLY A 118 56.60 16.78 3.54
C GLY A 118 55.47 17.36 4.40
N ALA A 119 55.71 17.58 5.70
CA ALA A 119 54.68 18.02 6.66
C ALA A 119 54.99 19.33 7.39
N ILE A 120 53.94 20.07 7.75
CA ILE A 120 53.99 21.22 8.66
C ILE A 120 53.01 20.96 9.81
N ASN A 121 53.52 20.73 11.02
CA ASN A 121 52.75 20.40 12.22
C ASN A 121 52.89 21.51 13.27
N LEU A 122 51.79 22.15 13.65
CA LEU A 122 51.71 23.14 14.72
C LEU A 122 50.76 22.59 15.79
N ILE A 123 51.31 21.92 16.80
CA ILE A 123 50.56 21.03 17.71
C ILE A 123 50.72 21.42 19.17
N GLU A 124 49.86 20.87 20.03
CA GLU A 124 49.95 21.03 21.48
C GLU A 124 49.80 19.71 22.25
N ASP A 125 50.18 19.71 23.53
CA ASP A 125 50.04 18.59 24.44
C ASP A 125 48.76 18.65 25.29
N TYR A 126 47.87 19.60 24.98
CA TYR A 126 46.56 19.71 25.61
C TYR A 126 45.70 18.48 25.31
N ALA A 127 45.10 17.93 26.36
CA ALA A 127 44.19 16.81 26.27
C ALA A 127 42.95 17.10 27.09
N ARG A 128 41.78 17.01 26.44
CA ARG A 128 40.46 17.11 27.08
C ARG A 128 40.28 15.99 28.12
N THR A 129 39.43 16.24 29.12
CA THR A 129 39.14 15.29 30.20
C THR A 129 37.64 15.23 30.46
N ASP A 130 37.11 14.03 30.65
CA ASP A 130 35.78 13.76 31.21
C ASP A 130 35.74 14.20 32.70
N THR A 131 35.02 15.26 33.00
CA THR A 131 34.98 15.98 34.28
C THR A 131 33.73 15.62 35.08
N ASP A 132 32.66 15.21 34.43
CA ASP A 132 31.38 14.85 35.06
C ASP A 132 31.01 13.36 34.96
N ASP A 133 31.89 12.54 34.38
CA ASP A 133 31.84 11.07 34.28
C ASP A 133 30.69 10.56 33.39
N ASP A 134 30.36 11.24 32.29
CA ASP A 134 29.29 10.89 31.35
C ASP A 134 29.75 10.09 30.11
N ASP A 135 31.04 9.73 30.06
CA ASP A 135 31.73 9.02 28.97
C ASP A 135 32.00 9.85 27.69
N ASP A 136 31.79 11.17 27.71
CA ASP A 136 32.35 12.09 26.72
C ASP A 136 33.52 12.95 27.31
N LEU A 137 34.04 13.94 26.59
CA LEU A 137 35.24 14.68 27.02
C LEU A 137 34.89 16.16 27.13
N ASP A 138 35.20 16.83 28.23
CA ASP A 138 34.89 18.27 28.35
C ASP A 138 35.98 19.20 27.83
N GLY A 139 35.58 20.43 27.57
CA GLY A 139 36.43 21.60 27.46
C GLY A 139 36.65 22.08 26.03
N LEU A 140 37.61 22.99 25.88
CA LEU A 140 37.95 23.56 24.58
C LEU A 140 38.52 22.47 23.65
N ILE A 141 38.37 22.66 22.34
CA ILE A 141 38.99 21.77 21.34
C ILE A 141 40.51 21.97 21.29
N ALA A 142 40.98 23.21 21.46
CA ALA A 142 42.39 23.56 21.52
C ALA A 142 42.61 24.77 22.46
N GLU A 143 43.79 24.89 23.06
CA GLU A 143 44.19 26.02 23.93
C GLU A 143 45.08 27.05 23.22
N GLY A 144 46.00 26.58 22.38
CA GLY A 144 46.97 27.42 21.66
C GLY A 144 46.32 28.47 20.77
N THR A 145 47.09 29.47 20.32
CA THR A 145 46.50 30.53 19.50
C THR A 145 47.41 31.17 18.44
N ASN A 146 46.76 31.68 17.38
CA ASN A 146 47.37 32.50 16.33
C ASN A 146 48.53 31.79 15.61
N ARG A 147 48.30 30.52 15.28
CA ARG A 147 49.26 29.63 14.61
C ARG A 147 48.97 29.60 13.12
N HIS A 148 50.01 29.72 12.29
CA HIS A 148 49.86 29.69 10.84
C HIS A 148 50.82 28.69 10.18
N GLY A 149 50.30 27.76 9.37
CA GLY A 149 51.15 26.84 8.60
C GLY A 149 51.93 27.58 7.50
N ILE A 150 51.25 28.06 6.46
CA ILE A 150 51.79 28.96 5.43
C ILE A 150 51.06 30.29 5.49
N PHE A 151 51.80 31.38 5.70
CA PHE A 151 51.25 32.73 5.85
C PHE A 151 51.86 33.70 4.85
N LEU A 152 51.09 34.10 3.84
CA LEU A 152 51.44 35.19 2.93
C LEU A 152 50.91 36.51 3.48
N GLU A 153 51.83 37.36 3.94
CA GLU A 153 51.52 38.64 4.58
C GLU A 153 50.88 39.65 3.62
N SER A 154 50.07 40.55 4.18
CA SER A 154 49.48 41.67 3.46
C SER A 154 50.52 42.67 2.93
N GLY A 155 50.34 43.20 1.73
CA GLY A 155 51.11 44.34 1.23
C GLY A 155 51.49 44.36 -0.26
N GLY A 156 50.91 43.53 -1.12
CA GLY A 156 51.16 43.60 -2.55
C GLY A 156 50.69 42.37 -3.33
N ILE A 157 51.45 42.00 -4.36
CA ILE A 157 51.20 40.81 -5.19
C ILE A 157 52.47 39.97 -5.21
N ASN A 158 52.36 38.67 -4.92
CA ASN A 158 53.43 37.69 -5.09
C ASN A 158 53.27 36.95 -6.41
N THR A 159 54.36 36.63 -7.10
CA THR A 159 54.33 35.87 -8.37
C THR A 159 54.98 34.51 -8.17
N GLY A 160 54.32 33.47 -8.66
CA GLY A 160 54.72 32.07 -8.43
C GLY A 160 53.57 31.28 -7.83
N ASP A 161 53.73 29.96 -7.80
CA ASP A 161 52.68 29.04 -7.37
C ASP A 161 52.88 28.64 -5.90
N ILE A 162 51.80 28.23 -5.24
CA ILE A 162 51.83 27.52 -3.96
C ILE A 162 51.29 26.11 -4.24
N ILE A 163 52.14 25.11 -4.06
CA ILE A 163 51.87 23.72 -4.44
C ILE A 163 52.08 22.82 -3.23
N LEU A 164 51.01 22.17 -2.77
CA LEU A 164 51.05 21.08 -1.80
C LEU A 164 50.89 19.78 -2.60
N GLN A 165 51.95 18.99 -2.70
CA GLN A 165 51.97 17.76 -3.50
C GLN A 165 51.20 16.63 -2.81
N SER A 166 50.82 15.61 -3.59
CA SER A 166 50.17 14.41 -3.06
C SER A 166 51.02 13.77 -1.95
N GLY A 167 50.40 13.47 -0.82
CA GLY A 167 51.06 12.92 0.36
C GLY A 167 51.61 13.95 1.36
N SER A 168 51.64 15.25 1.02
CA SER A 168 51.98 16.31 1.97
C SER A 168 50.84 16.63 2.94
N SER A 169 51.16 17.24 4.09
CA SER A 169 50.15 17.64 5.08
C SER A 169 50.49 18.91 5.86
N ILE A 170 49.47 19.73 6.17
CA ILE A 170 49.57 20.81 7.16
C ILE A 170 48.54 20.56 8.27
N TYR A 171 48.99 20.43 9.51
CA TYR A 171 48.14 20.16 10.68
C TYR A 171 48.35 21.24 11.75
N VAL A 172 47.27 21.91 12.14
CA VAL A 172 47.30 23.03 13.10
C VAL A 172 46.27 22.84 14.21
N GLU A 173 46.73 22.76 15.45
CA GLU A 173 45.90 22.86 16.66
C GLU A 173 46.06 24.27 17.24
N GLY A 174 44.96 24.99 17.43
CA GLY A 174 44.93 26.33 18.03
C GLY A 174 43.73 27.17 17.60
N ASN A 175 43.32 28.08 18.48
CA ASN A 175 42.29 29.08 18.26
C ASN A 175 42.82 30.25 17.41
N ASN A 176 41.96 30.89 16.61
CA ASN A 176 42.33 31.99 15.71
C ASN A 176 43.51 31.63 14.80
N SER A 177 43.55 30.40 14.31
CA SER A 177 44.70 29.81 13.61
C SER A 177 44.32 29.39 12.20
N THR A 178 45.32 29.18 11.35
CA THR A 178 45.08 28.79 9.96
C THR A 178 46.13 27.82 9.45
N ALA A 179 45.74 26.84 8.62
CA ALA A 179 46.74 26.03 7.92
C ALA A 179 47.42 26.88 6.83
N ILE A 180 46.65 27.63 6.03
CA ILE A 180 47.16 28.50 4.98
C ILE A 180 46.36 29.81 4.97
N THR A 181 47.05 30.95 4.89
CA THR A 181 46.42 32.26 4.68
C THR A 181 47.13 33.09 3.64
N LEU A 182 46.37 33.65 2.69
CA LEU A 182 46.84 34.53 1.62
C LEU A 182 46.27 35.94 1.77
N GLN A 183 47.01 36.86 2.39
CA GLN A 183 46.58 38.27 2.56
C GLN A 183 47.06 39.21 1.45
N SER A 184 47.94 38.75 0.57
CA SER A 184 48.39 39.47 -0.63
C SER A 184 47.94 38.72 -1.88
N GLY A 185 47.79 39.44 -2.99
CA GLY A 185 47.39 38.81 -4.25
C GLY A 185 48.43 37.79 -4.71
N LEU A 186 47.97 36.67 -5.27
CA LEU A 186 48.80 35.62 -5.83
C LEU A 186 48.71 35.67 -7.36
N ASN A 187 49.80 36.00 -8.04
CA ASN A 187 49.93 35.89 -9.49
C ASN A 187 50.58 34.55 -9.83
N GLY A 188 49.75 33.52 -9.84
CA GLY A 188 50.11 32.11 -9.97
C GLY A 188 48.94 31.24 -9.51
N ASN A 189 49.14 29.92 -9.56
CA ASN A 189 48.14 28.95 -9.12
C ASN A 189 48.31 28.60 -7.64
N TYR A 190 47.19 28.31 -6.99
CA TYR A 190 47.16 27.55 -5.75
C TYR A 190 46.74 26.12 -6.07
N ILE A 191 47.59 25.14 -5.77
CA ILE A 191 47.35 23.73 -6.03
C ILE A 191 47.56 22.97 -4.73
N GLN A 192 46.51 22.28 -4.26
CA GLN A 192 46.54 21.52 -3.03
C GLN A 192 46.11 20.08 -3.27
N ASP A 193 47.08 19.19 -3.46
CA ASP A 193 46.91 17.73 -3.48
C ASP A 193 47.12 17.10 -2.09
N GLY A 194 47.90 17.77 -1.23
CA GLY A 194 48.10 17.40 0.17
C GLY A 194 46.93 17.77 1.08
N SER A 195 46.85 17.15 2.26
CA SER A 195 45.79 17.44 3.23
C SER A 195 46.11 18.66 4.10
N ILE A 196 45.08 19.41 4.50
CA ILE A 196 45.22 20.47 5.50
C ILE A 196 44.14 20.34 6.58
N SER A 197 44.51 20.56 7.83
CA SER A 197 43.59 20.46 8.95
C SER A 197 43.81 21.56 9.98
N VAL A 198 42.72 22.09 10.54
CA VAL A 198 42.76 23.00 11.67
C VAL A 198 41.78 22.58 12.77
N TYR A 199 42.24 22.62 14.02
CA TYR A 199 41.47 22.29 15.22
C TYR A 199 41.53 23.45 16.20
N GLY A 200 40.41 24.11 16.46
CA GLY A 200 40.31 25.26 17.36
C GLY A 200 39.26 26.27 16.90
N ALA A 201 38.81 27.10 17.84
CA ALA A 201 37.76 28.09 17.58
C ALA A 201 38.24 29.26 16.72
N ASN A 202 37.35 29.79 15.87
CA ASN A 202 37.60 30.92 14.96
C ASN A 202 38.80 30.68 14.02
N SER A 203 39.01 29.44 13.62
CA SER A 203 40.14 29.02 12.80
C SER A 203 39.70 28.66 11.38
N THR A 204 40.58 28.85 10.40
CA THR A 204 40.28 28.58 8.99
C THR A 204 41.38 27.76 8.33
N ALA A 205 41.07 26.62 7.72
CA ALA A 205 42.13 25.79 7.16
C ALA A 205 42.77 26.48 5.94
N LEU A 206 41.99 26.88 4.93
CA LEU A 206 42.44 27.69 3.80
C LEU A 206 41.72 29.04 3.77
N ASP A 207 42.45 30.14 3.96
CA ASP A 207 41.91 31.50 3.95
C ASP A 207 42.56 32.36 2.85
N ILE A 208 41.82 32.67 1.79
CA ILE A 208 42.26 33.48 0.65
C ILE A 208 41.59 34.86 0.75
N GLN A 209 42.31 35.84 1.31
CA GLN A 209 41.79 37.19 1.55
C GLN A 209 42.04 38.18 0.40
N ASN A 210 42.79 37.79 -0.63
CA ASN A 210 43.14 38.64 -1.76
C ASN A 210 43.18 37.86 -3.08
N ASP A 211 43.25 38.57 -4.20
CA ASP A 211 43.00 37.99 -5.52
C ASP A 211 44.02 36.92 -5.92
N VAL A 212 43.56 35.84 -6.54
CA VAL A 212 44.39 34.83 -7.20
C VAL A 212 44.27 35.00 -8.72
N ASN A 213 45.30 35.57 -9.33
CA ASN A 213 45.47 35.62 -10.78
C ASN A 213 46.01 34.28 -11.32
N GLY A 214 45.20 33.23 -11.18
CA GLY A 214 45.47 31.85 -11.61
C GLY A 214 44.30 30.94 -11.23
N ASN A 215 44.53 29.62 -11.27
CA ASN A 215 43.57 28.61 -10.81
C ASN A 215 43.75 28.33 -9.31
N VAL A 216 42.66 27.96 -8.65
CA VAL A 216 42.65 27.41 -7.29
C VAL A 216 42.11 25.98 -7.37
N ARG A 217 42.94 24.98 -7.10
CA ARG A 217 42.56 23.56 -7.09
C ARG A 217 42.78 22.95 -5.71
N VAL A 218 41.75 22.32 -5.17
CA VAL A 218 41.76 21.60 -3.88
C VAL A 218 41.37 20.15 -4.12
N SER A 219 42.38 19.29 -4.21
CA SER A 219 42.33 17.86 -4.50
C SER A 219 42.79 16.99 -3.32
N GLY A 220 43.38 17.59 -2.29
CA GLY A 220 43.60 16.97 -0.97
C GLY A 220 42.50 17.34 0.03
N GLY A 221 42.33 16.52 1.07
CA GLY A 221 41.29 16.72 2.08
C GLY A 221 41.50 17.99 2.93
N VAL A 222 40.40 18.66 3.29
CA VAL A 222 40.41 19.86 4.14
C VAL A 222 39.49 19.64 5.34
N THR A 223 40.03 19.78 6.55
CA THR A 223 39.24 19.60 7.79
C THR A 223 39.33 20.85 8.68
N ALA A 224 38.19 21.32 9.19
CA ALA A 224 38.13 22.35 10.22
C ALA A 224 37.21 21.89 11.37
N ASN A 225 37.75 21.84 12.58
CA ASN A 225 37.00 21.44 13.77
C ASN A 225 37.10 22.53 14.85
N GLY A 226 35.97 23.08 15.29
CA GLY A 226 35.95 24.17 16.27
C GLY A 226 34.74 25.09 16.14
N GLU A 227 34.42 25.79 17.24
CA GLU A 227 33.41 26.85 17.23
C GLU A 227 33.78 27.91 16.18
N ASN A 228 32.86 28.24 15.26
CA ASN A 228 33.09 29.15 14.14
C ASN A 228 34.29 28.78 13.24
N ALA A 229 34.73 27.51 13.24
CA ALA A 229 35.79 27.07 12.34
C ALA A 229 35.26 26.89 10.91
N SER A 230 36.08 27.22 9.91
CA SER A 230 35.73 27.10 8.48
C SER A 230 36.83 26.32 7.74
N ALA A 231 36.44 25.47 6.79
CA ALA A 231 37.43 24.70 6.03
C ALA A 231 38.10 25.58 4.96
N ILE A 232 37.31 26.27 4.14
CA ILE A 232 37.79 27.14 3.05
C ILE A 232 37.02 28.46 3.07
N SER A 233 37.74 29.58 3.13
CA SER A 233 37.20 30.93 2.98
C SER A 233 37.93 31.64 1.83
N ILE A 234 37.19 32.10 0.82
CA ILE A 234 37.74 32.78 -0.36
C ILE A 234 37.06 34.12 -0.51
N ALA A 235 37.69 35.17 0.01
CA ALA A 235 37.24 36.54 -0.13
C ALA A 235 37.75 37.19 -1.43
N GLY A 236 38.96 36.86 -1.89
CA GLY A 236 39.57 37.46 -3.09
C GLY A 236 39.01 36.94 -4.42
N ASP A 237 39.15 37.73 -5.50
CA ASP A 237 38.73 37.30 -6.84
C ASP A 237 39.68 36.23 -7.41
N ILE A 238 39.15 35.26 -8.17
CA ILE A 238 39.91 34.22 -8.87
C ILE A 238 39.76 34.43 -10.38
N THR A 239 40.87 34.61 -11.10
CA THR A 239 40.82 34.80 -12.57
C THR A 239 40.75 33.50 -13.37
N GLY A 240 41.02 32.36 -12.73
CA GLY A 240 40.90 31.02 -13.29
C GLY A 240 39.68 30.28 -12.74
N ASN A 241 39.79 28.95 -12.64
CA ASN A 241 38.77 28.08 -12.05
C ASN A 241 38.97 27.95 -10.54
N LEU A 242 37.87 27.74 -9.81
CA LEU A 242 37.90 27.12 -8.49
C LEU A 242 37.39 25.68 -8.62
N THR A 243 38.24 24.72 -8.28
CA THR A 243 37.94 23.28 -8.43
C THR A 243 38.15 22.55 -7.11
N LEU A 244 37.11 21.85 -6.65
CA LEU A 244 37.07 21.07 -5.40
C LEU A 244 36.87 19.59 -5.73
N GLU A 245 37.84 18.76 -5.35
CA GLU A 245 38.02 17.38 -5.84
C GLU A 245 38.19 16.34 -4.73
N ASN A 246 38.00 16.74 -3.46
CA ASN A 246 38.13 15.87 -2.30
C ASN A 246 37.14 16.27 -1.19
N THR A 247 37.20 15.57 -0.06
CA THR A 247 36.44 15.84 1.15
C THR A 247 36.88 17.16 1.80
N ILE A 248 35.92 18.06 2.00
CA ILE A 248 36.07 19.35 2.67
C ILE A 248 35.01 19.40 3.76
N THR A 249 35.44 19.35 5.02
CA THR A 249 34.52 19.22 6.16
C THR A 249 34.75 20.29 7.22
N SER A 250 33.66 20.89 7.70
CA SER A 250 33.66 21.70 8.92
C SER A 250 32.67 21.17 9.96
N THR A 251 33.04 21.24 11.23
CA THR A 251 32.13 20.95 12.34
C THR A 251 32.55 21.71 13.59
N GLY A 252 31.57 22.21 14.35
CA GLY A 252 31.81 22.69 15.71
C GLY A 252 31.61 21.60 16.74
N PHE A 253 30.90 20.52 16.37
CA PHE A 253 30.67 19.38 17.24
C PHE A 253 31.97 18.64 17.50
N THR A 254 32.04 18.11 18.70
CA THR A 254 33.18 17.32 19.18
C THR A 254 33.17 15.90 18.64
N SER A 255 31.98 15.41 18.26
CA SER A 255 31.74 14.13 17.59
C SER A 255 30.80 14.34 16.42
N THR A 256 31.11 13.71 15.27
CA THR A 256 30.20 13.63 14.11
C THR A 256 29.55 12.25 14.00
N THR A 257 29.70 11.40 15.03
CA THR A 257 29.13 10.04 15.07
C THR A 257 28.19 9.82 16.26
N SER A 258 28.18 10.75 17.21
CA SER A 258 27.27 10.78 18.35
C SER A 258 26.19 11.84 18.10
N SER A 259 24.98 11.60 18.57
CA SER A 259 23.87 12.56 18.46
C SER A 259 23.06 12.55 19.75
N ASN A 260 22.57 13.73 20.16
CA ASN A 260 21.59 13.84 21.25
C ASN A 260 20.14 13.56 20.79
N TYR A 261 19.91 13.34 19.50
CA TYR A 261 18.61 12.98 18.95
C TYR A 261 18.27 11.52 19.23
N ILE A 262 17.04 11.31 19.69
CA ILE A 262 16.38 10.00 19.82
C ILE A 262 15.00 10.21 19.20
N GLY A 263 14.53 9.25 18.39
CA GLY A 263 13.21 9.31 17.78
C GLY A 263 12.13 9.54 18.83
N PRO A 264 11.13 10.42 18.60
CA PRO A 264 10.07 10.70 19.57
C PRO A 264 9.44 9.43 20.15
N ASP A 265 9.18 8.42 19.31
CA ASP A 265 8.63 7.11 19.67
C ASP A 265 9.54 6.24 20.56
N ASP A 266 10.85 6.48 20.51
CA ASP A 266 11.83 5.76 21.31
C ASP A 266 12.07 6.42 22.69
N ILE A 267 11.40 7.56 22.98
CA ILE A 267 11.54 8.28 24.26
C ILE A 267 10.60 7.68 25.30
N ASP A 268 11.16 7.12 26.36
CA ASP A 268 10.44 6.59 27.53
C ASP A 268 10.85 7.25 28.86
N ASP A 269 10.23 6.82 29.97
CA ASP A 269 10.55 7.28 31.33
C ASP A 269 12.02 7.00 31.76
N ASP A 270 12.70 6.07 31.09
CA ASP A 270 14.09 5.68 31.36
C ASP A 270 15.10 6.42 30.44
N THR A 271 14.60 7.16 29.43
CA THR A 271 15.40 7.93 28.49
C THR A 271 15.92 9.21 29.13
N ALA A 272 17.23 9.48 29.01
CA ALA A 272 17.83 10.70 29.53
C ALA A 272 17.18 11.96 28.92
N ALA A 273 17.01 13.00 29.73
CA ALA A 273 16.53 14.30 29.26
C ALA A 273 17.49 14.86 28.21
N LEU A 274 17.00 15.66 27.27
CA LEU A 274 17.82 16.16 26.15
C LEU A 274 19.09 16.88 26.63
N GLU A 275 18.95 17.68 27.68
CA GLU A 275 20.06 18.43 28.31
C GLU A 275 21.10 17.55 29.01
N ASP A 276 20.81 16.26 29.23
CA ASP A 276 21.70 15.30 29.90
C ASP A 276 22.27 14.25 28.92
N ARG A 277 22.08 14.42 27.59
CA ARG A 277 22.54 13.45 26.55
C ARG A 277 23.87 13.81 25.92
N LEU A 278 24.09 15.10 25.66
CA LEU A 278 25.34 15.70 25.20
C LEU A 278 25.46 17.06 25.85
N ASP A 279 26.66 17.40 26.27
CA ASP A 279 26.96 18.64 26.95
C ASP A 279 27.04 19.84 25.98
N ASN A 280 26.98 21.05 26.55
CA ASN A 280 26.92 22.26 25.72
C ASN A 280 28.21 22.50 24.93
N ASP A 281 29.35 22.04 25.44
CA ASP A 281 30.65 22.10 24.79
C ASP A 281 30.85 21.02 23.71
N ASP A 282 29.92 20.09 23.56
CA ASP A 282 29.85 19.16 22.43
C ASP A 282 29.01 19.67 21.26
N LEU A 283 28.24 20.74 21.50
CA LEU A 283 27.23 21.27 20.58
C LEU A 283 27.61 22.64 19.99
N PHE A 284 28.91 22.95 19.84
CA PHE A 284 29.32 24.18 19.18
C PHE A 284 28.96 24.17 17.69
N ASN A 285 28.64 25.35 17.14
CA ASN A 285 28.39 25.49 15.71
C ASN A 285 29.69 25.83 14.96
N SER A 286 29.88 25.26 13.78
CA SER A 286 30.95 25.69 12.85
C SER A 286 30.52 26.93 12.05
N ALA A 287 31.46 27.54 11.35
CA ALA A 287 31.14 28.38 10.20
C ALA A 287 30.95 27.48 8.95
N SER A 288 30.56 28.07 7.82
CA SER A 288 30.42 27.33 6.57
C SER A 288 31.71 26.60 6.18
N SER A 289 31.57 25.38 5.63
CA SER A 289 32.71 24.59 5.20
C SER A 289 33.44 25.27 4.06
N VAL A 290 32.69 25.77 3.07
CA VAL A 290 33.21 26.59 1.99
C VAL A 290 32.43 27.89 1.92
N SER A 291 33.13 29.01 2.03
CA SER A 291 32.58 30.35 1.82
C SER A 291 33.29 31.06 0.67
N ILE A 292 32.53 31.61 -0.26
CA ILE A 292 33.04 32.35 -1.43
C ILE A 292 32.43 33.75 -1.45
N GLY A 293 33.29 34.77 -1.47
CA GLY A 293 32.92 36.18 -1.53
C GLY A 293 33.56 36.98 -2.66
N GLY A 294 34.55 36.40 -3.34
CA GLY A 294 35.15 36.97 -4.56
C GLY A 294 34.51 36.43 -5.84
N SER A 295 34.65 37.16 -6.94
CA SER A 295 34.24 36.71 -8.28
C SER A 295 35.19 35.65 -8.82
N ILE A 296 34.66 34.66 -9.54
CA ILE A 296 35.44 33.57 -10.14
C ILE A 296 35.22 33.59 -11.65
N ALA A 297 36.24 33.95 -12.41
CA ALA A 297 36.09 34.21 -13.84
C ALA A 297 35.67 32.97 -14.64
N ASN A 298 36.11 31.78 -14.24
CA ASN A 298 35.74 30.51 -14.87
C ASN A 298 34.94 29.59 -13.92
N GLY A 299 34.13 30.17 -13.03
CA GLY A 299 33.14 29.45 -12.24
C GLY A 299 33.69 28.50 -11.17
N LEU A 300 32.74 27.86 -10.49
CA LEU A 300 32.98 26.89 -9.42
C LEU A 300 32.60 25.47 -9.87
N LEU A 301 33.57 24.56 -9.78
CA LEU A 301 33.38 23.13 -10.03
C LEU A 301 33.56 22.33 -8.72
N ILE A 302 32.50 21.66 -8.29
CA ILE A 302 32.57 20.56 -7.33
C ILE A 302 32.63 19.29 -8.17
N ASN A 303 33.83 18.71 -8.29
CA ASN A 303 34.09 17.66 -9.26
C ASN A 303 33.52 16.30 -8.80
N GLY A 304 33.39 15.36 -9.72
CA GLY A 304 32.82 14.05 -9.49
C GLY A 304 32.61 13.31 -10.80
N TYR A 305 32.09 12.10 -10.71
CA TYR A 305 31.81 11.28 -11.88
C TYR A 305 30.69 11.91 -12.74
N HIS A 306 30.88 11.98 -14.06
CA HIS A 306 29.86 12.48 -14.98
C HIS A 306 30.06 11.89 -16.39
N ASP A 307 28.99 11.32 -16.95
CA ASP A 307 28.98 10.74 -18.30
C ASP A 307 28.93 11.83 -19.38
N TYR A 308 30.07 12.45 -19.68
CA TYR A 308 30.17 13.50 -20.70
C TYR A 308 30.22 12.93 -22.13
N VAL A 309 30.78 11.73 -22.30
CA VAL A 309 30.98 11.06 -23.59
C VAL A 309 30.30 9.70 -23.56
N ASP A 310 29.01 9.63 -23.92
CA ASP A 310 28.43 8.37 -24.41
C ASP A 310 28.59 8.34 -25.93
N ASP A 311 29.78 7.94 -26.40
CA ASP A 311 30.00 7.67 -27.82
C ASP A 311 29.72 6.20 -28.20
N GLY A 312 29.24 5.40 -27.24
CA GLY A 312 29.04 3.97 -27.41
C GLY A 312 30.31 3.18 -27.71
N ILE A 313 31.50 3.76 -27.52
CA ILE A 313 32.78 3.06 -27.50
C ILE A 313 32.96 2.52 -26.09
N ALA A 314 33.21 1.21 -25.99
CA ALA A 314 33.56 0.62 -24.72
C ALA A 314 34.89 1.23 -24.25
N VAL A 315 34.92 1.73 -23.01
CA VAL A 315 36.17 2.02 -22.29
C VAL A 315 37.08 0.81 -22.48
N ASP A 316 38.27 1.00 -23.06
CA ASP A 316 39.19 -0.13 -23.23
C ASP A 316 39.60 -0.60 -21.82
N ASP A 317 39.63 -1.90 -21.59
CA ASP A 317 40.24 -2.48 -20.39
C ASP A 317 41.77 -2.43 -20.57
N ASP A 318 42.32 -1.27 -20.92
CA ASP A 318 43.75 -1.05 -20.97
C ASP A 318 44.34 -0.87 -19.58
N GLU A 319 45.62 -1.17 -19.48
CA GLU A 319 46.36 -1.06 -18.23
C GLU A 319 46.88 0.36 -17.96
N THR A 320 46.69 1.30 -18.90
CA THR A 320 47.18 2.69 -18.84
C THR A 320 45.99 3.65 -19.03
N LYS A 321 45.71 4.48 -18.03
CA LYS A 321 44.56 5.39 -17.98
C LYS A 321 44.95 6.79 -18.44
N ASP A 322 45.59 6.84 -19.61
CA ASP A 322 46.24 8.01 -20.21
C ASP A 322 45.47 8.60 -21.42
N THR A 323 44.24 8.14 -21.69
CA THR A 323 43.45 8.60 -22.84
C THR A 323 42.24 9.44 -22.45
N ILE A 324 41.65 10.13 -23.45
CA ILE A 324 40.40 10.87 -23.28
C ILE A 324 39.23 9.97 -22.86
N ASP A 325 39.30 8.66 -23.12
CA ASP A 325 38.24 7.71 -22.78
C ASP A 325 38.28 7.35 -21.27
N ASP A 326 39.43 7.53 -20.60
CA ASP A 326 39.67 7.25 -19.16
C ASP A 326 39.56 8.48 -18.25
N TYR A 327 38.90 9.53 -18.74
CA TYR A 327 38.80 10.81 -18.02
C TYR A 327 38.08 10.69 -16.67
N ASN A 328 37.14 9.75 -16.53
CA ASN A 328 36.39 9.56 -15.28
C ASN A 328 37.24 8.92 -14.18
N GLU A 329 38.14 8.00 -14.54
CA GLU A 329 39.09 7.34 -13.65
C GLU A 329 40.10 8.33 -13.05
N ASN A 330 40.37 9.42 -13.77
CA ASN A 330 41.29 10.49 -13.40
C ASN A 330 40.62 11.68 -12.67
N ARG A 331 39.31 11.59 -12.37
CA ARG A 331 38.58 12.63 -11.63
C ARG A 331 38.59 12.37 -10.14
N GLY A 332 38.97 13.40 -9.38
CA GLY A 332 38.66 13.48 -7.95
C GLY A 332 37.16 13.73 -7.73
N THR A 333 36.62 13.28 -6.59
CA THR A 333 35.23 13.54 -6.20
C THR A 333 35.19 14.52 -5.05
N GLY A 334 34.65 15.70 -5.29
CA GLY A 334 34.38 16.71 -4.29
C GLY A 334 33.27 16.27 -3.34
N TYR A 335 33.51 16.39 -2.04
CA TYR A 335 32.52 16.12 -1.00
C TYR A 335 32.58 17.23 0.04
N ILE A 336 31.67 18.18 -0.02
CA ILE A 336 31.59 19.30 0.93
C ILE A 336 30.59 18.92 2.01
N SER A 337 31.01 18.92 3.28
CA SER A 337 30.12 18.65 4.41
C SER A 337 30.26 19.59 5.58
N THR A 338 29.12 20.03 6.10
CA THR A 338 29.04 20.77 7.37
C THR A 338 28.22 19.98 8.37
N TYR A 339 28.64 20.01 9.63
CA TYR A 339 27.83 19.57 10.76
C TYR A 339 27.52 20.78 11.65
N GLY A 340 26.23 21.05 11.86
CA GLY A 340 25.71 22.23 12.54
C GLY A 340 24.81 23.10 11.65
N SER A 341 24.54 24.33 12.09
CA SER A 341 23.56 25.22 11.47
C SER A 341 24.08 26.16 10.39
N SER A 342 25.37 26.16 10.14
CA SER A 342 25.95 26.95 9.05
C SER A 342 25.81 26.22 7.71
N PRO A 343 25.63 26.93 6.58
CA PRO A 343 25.56 26.30 5.26
C PRO A 343 26.84 25.54 4.89
N ALA A 344 26.76 24.43 4.14
CA ALA A 344 27.95 23.70 3.71
C ALA A 344 28.75 24.50 2.67
N LEU A 345 28.06 25.02 1.66
CA LEU A 345 28.58 25.96 0.67
C LEU A 345 27.80 27.28 0.75
N GLN A 346 28.50 28.37 1.06
CA GLN A 346 27.95 29.72 1.09
C GLN A 346 28.61 30.59 0.03
N ILE A 347 27.79 31.27 -0.78
CA ILE A 347 28.26 32.21 -1.81
C ILE A 347 27.61 33.56 -1.55
N THR A 348 28.40 34.51 -1.05
CA THR A 348 27.93 35.84 -0.68
C THR A 348 29.06 36.89 -0.71
N PRO A 349 28.82 38.11 -1.22
CA PRO A 349 29.81 39.18 -1.21
C PRO A 349 30.16 39.69 0.20
N ASP A 350 29.47 39.24 1.26
CA ASP A 350 29.65 39.71 2.63
C ASP A 350 30.94 39.23 3.32
N LEU A 351 31.72 38.33 2.71
CA LEU A 351 33.06 38.00 3.24
C LEU A 351 34.02 39.20 3.18
N ILE A 352 33.79 40.15 2.26
CA ILE A 352 34.57 41.38 2.17
C ILE A 352 33.78 42.56 2.73
N ILE A 353 34.21 43.07 3.88
CA ILE A 353 33.66 44.32 4.43
C ILE A 353 33.99 45.48 3.47
N GLY A 354 32.95 46.03 2.83
CA GLY A 354 33.08 47.19 1.95
C GLY A 354 33.36 46.87 0.47
N SER A 355 33.00 45.66 0.01
CA SER A 355 32.94 45.36 -1.43
C SER A 355 32.11 46.41 -2.19
N SER A 356 32.46 46.65 -3.45
CA SER A 356 31.84 47.68 -4.29
C SER A 356 31.29 47.17 -5.63
N SER A 357 31.34 45.85 -5.84
CA SER A 357 30.89 45.17 -7.05
C SER A 357 30.14 43.89 -6.69
N ASP A 358 29.22 43.51 -7.58
CA ASP A 358 28.53 42.22 -7.49
C ASP A 358 29.54 41.06 -7.56
N LEU A 359 29.22 39.95 -6.90
CA LEU A 359 29.95 38.69 -7.01
C LEU A 359 29.48 37.99 -8.29
N VAL A 360 30.39 37.64 -9.19
CA VAL A 360 30.05 36.93 -10.43
C VAL A 360 30.82 35.63 -10.52
N LEU A 361 30.10 34.51 -10.69
CA LEU A 361 30.67 33.25 -11.16
C LEU A 361 30.49 33.17 -12.68
N GLY A 362 31.59 33.20 -13.43
CA GLY A 362 31.60 32.96 -14.87
C GLY A 362 31.47 31.46 -15.20
N SER A 363 31.38 31.11 -16.48
CA SER A 363 31.16 29.73 -16.93
C SER A 363 32.29 28.77 -16.54
N VAL A 364 31.94 27.56 -16.10
CA VAL A 364 32.90 26.56 -15.61
C VAL A 364 33.70 25.96 -16.74
N VAL A 365 35.01 25.88 -16.53
CA VAL A 365 35.94 25.08 -17.35
C VAL A 365 36.48 23.96 -16.48
N GLU A 366 36.37 22.72 -16.91
CA GLU A 366 37.02 21.58 -16.27
C GLU A 366 38.28 21.21 -17.05
N THR A 367 39.38 20.93 -16.35
CA THR A 367 40.61 20.38 -16.94
C THR A 367 40.93 19.08 -16.23
N VAL A 368 40.69 17.95 -16.89
CA VAL A 368 41.05 16.62 -16.38
C VAL A 368 42.51 16.36 -16.69
N ARG A 369 43.27 15.98 -15.66
CA ARG A 369 44.69 15.67 -15.75
C ARG A 369 44.91 14.18 -15.59
N ASP A 370 45.96 13.64 -16.18
CA ASP A 370 46.44 12.32 -15.78
C ASP A 370 46.99 12.43 -14.36
N THR A 371 46.24 11.86 -13.40
CA THR A 371 46.61 11.87 -11.99
C THR A 371 47.01 10.50 -11.49
N LEU A 372 46.81 9.46 -12.31
CA LEU A 372 47.13 8.09 -11.96
C LEU A 372 48.58 7.75 -12.32
N ASP A 373 49.15 8.38 -13.37
CA ASP A 373 50.54 8.20 -13.81
C ASP A 373 50.91 6.71 -13.91
N ASP A 374 49.97 5.92 -14.45
CA ASP A 374 50.07 4.46 -14.53
C ASP A 374 50.84 3.98 -15.77
N ASP A 375 51.22 4.92 -16.64
CA ASP A 375 52.10 4.72 -17.79
C ASP A 375 53.60 4.92 -17.46
N GLU A 376 53.93 5.30 -16.21
CA GLU A 376 55.28 5.56 -15.68
C GLU A 376 56.08 6.58 -16.51
N ASP A 377 55.43 7.59 -17.06
CA ASP A 377 56.10 8.67 -17.77
C ASP A 377 56.64 9.76 -16.79
N GLU A 378 57.28 10.83 -17.30
CA GLU A 378 57.81 11.90 -16.41
C GLU A 378 56.87 13.12 -16.36
N ASP A 379 55.69 13.06 -17.00
CA ASP A 379 54.72 14.14 -17.20
C ASP A 379 53.40 13.91 -16.45
N THR A 380 53.47 13.96 -15.12
CA THR A 380 52.30 13.87 -14.21
C THR A 380 51.33 15.07 -14.27
N ASN A 381 51.42 15.89 -15.32
CA ASN A 381 50.63 17.09 -15.52
C ASN A 381 49.95 17.14 -16.90
N GLU A 382 49.97 16.04 -17.64
CA GLU A 382 49.26 15.88 -18.90
C GLU A 382 47.76 16.19 -18.74
N VAL A 383 47.20 16.89 -19.74
CA VAL A 383 45.76 17.20 -19.79
C VAL A 383 45.11 16.19 -20.71
N LEU A 384 44.31 15.29 -20.14
CA LEU A 384 43.53 14.29 -20.87
C LEU A 384 42.34 14.94 -21.58
N ALA A 385 41.63 15.82 -20.87
CA ALA A 385 40.38 16.40 -21.34
C ALA A 385 40.20 17.85 -20.88
N THR A 386 39.42 18.63 -21.65
CA THR A 386 38.90 19.92 -21.20
C THR A 386 37.43 20.01 -21.56
N PHE A 387 36.59 20.16 -20.54
CA PHE A 387 35.15 20.31 -20.69
C PHE A 387 34.76 21.76 -20.39
N ASN A 388 33.82 22.30 -21.16
CA ASN A 388 33.28 23.64 -20.94
C ASN A 388 31.80 23.47 -20.63
N PHE A 389 31.39 24.01 -19.48
CA PHE A 389 30.01 24.09 -19.07
C PHE A 389 29.50 25.50 -19.32
N ASP A 390 28.23 25.65 -19.65
CA ASP A 390 27.65 26.98 -19.82
C ASP A 390 27.44 27.65 -18.45
N GLN A 391 27.12 26.85 -17.44
CA GLN A 391 26.79 27.22 -16.06
C GLN A 391 28.02 27.71 -15.27
N GLY A 392 27.80 28.67 -14.38
CA GLY A 392 28.84 29.21 -13.51
C GLY A 392 29.04 28.46 -12.19
N LEU A 393 28.10 27.57 -11.86
CA LEU A 393 28.22 26.60 -10.79
C LEU A 393 27.88 25.22 -11.32
N VAL A 394 28.80 24.27 -11.18
CA VAL A 394 28.62 22.88 -11.57
C VAL A 394 28.91 21.99 -10.37
N ASN A 395 27.92 21.20 -9.96
CA ASN A 395 28.07 20.16 -8.95
C ASN A 395 27.96 18.77 -9.61
N LEU A 396 29.11 18.08 -9.69
CA LEU A 396 29.21 16.67 -10.07
C LEU A 396 29.46 15.77 -8.85
N GLY A 397 29.88 16.36 -7.72
CA GLY A 397 30.19 15.68 -6.47
C GLY A 397 29.04 15.69 -5.46
N THR A 398 29.35 15.94 -4.20
CA THR A 398 28.36 16.02 -3.11
C THR A 398 28.49 17.30 -2.32
N ILE A 399 27.34 17.94 -2.03
CA ILE A 399 27.21 19.03 -1.05
C ILE A 399 26.22 18.57 0.01
N TYR A 400 26.69 18.38 1.24
CA TYR A 400 25.93 17.79 2.33
C TYR A 400 25.93 18.67 3.57
N ALA A 401 24.78 18.83 4.21
CA ALA A 401 24.71 19.47 5.53
C ALA A 401 23.87 18.63 6.49
N ASP A 402 24.40 18.43 7.69
CA ASP A 402 23.78 17.64 8.73
C ASP A 402 23.64 18.46 10.01
N GLY A 403 22.39 18.69 10.43
CA GLY A 403 22.09 19.27 11.72
C GLY A 403 22.56 18.36 12.86
N GLN A 404 22.53 17.03 12.65
CA GLN A 404 22.90 15.91 13.53
C GLN A 404 22.23 15.86 14.90
N ASN A 405 22.17 17.00 15.59
CA ASN A 405 21.67 17.19 16.93
C ASN A 405 20.35 17.98 16.91
N VAL A 406 19.54 17.80 17.94
CA VAL A 406 18.25 18.47 18.13
C VAL A 406 18.39 19.99 18.04
N GLY A 407 17.58 20.63 17.21
CA GLY A 407 17.48 22.09 17.12
C GLY A 407 18.49 22.74 16.17
N PHE A 408 19.37 21.97 15.53
CA PHE A 408 20.29 22.47 14.51
C PHE A 408 19.67 22.35 13.13
N SER A 409 19.34 23.50 12.52
CA SER A 409 18.91 23.54 11.12
C SER A 409 20.03 23.12 10.18
N ALA A 410 19.73 22.70 8.96
CA ALA A 410 20.75 22.33 7.96
C ALA A 410 20.53 23.04 6.61
N THR A 411 21.61 23.52 6.00
CA THR A 411 21.59 24.09 4.64
C THR A 411 22.77 23.62 3.82
N ALA A 412 22.55 22.99 2.66
CA ALA A 412 23.65 22.51 1.82
C ALA A 412 24.25 23.66 0.99
N LEU A 413 23.40 24.39 0.25
CA LEU A 413 23.81 25.51 -0.60
C LEU A 413 23.06 26.78 -0.24
N GLU A 414 23.79 27.82 0.14
CA GLU A 414 23.29 29.18 0.36
C GLU A 414 23.88 30.12 -0.70
N ILE A 415 23.03 30.80 -1.46
CA ILE A 415 23.45 31.87 -2.37
C ILE A 415 22.65 33.11 -2.04
N SER A 416 23.34 34.18 -1.68
CA SER A 416 22.71 35.47 -1.36
C SER A 416 23.59 36.63 -1.79
N GLY A 417 22.95 37.78 -2.04
CA GLY A 417 23.62 39.06 -2.17
C GLY A 417 24.12 39.57 -0.82
N SER A 418 24.54 40.84 -0.76
CA SER A 418 24.99 41.44 0.50
C SER A 418 23.82 41.68 1.46
N ALA A 419 24.05 41.53 2.76
CA ALA A 419 23.05 41.73 3.81
C ALA A 419 22.46 43.15 3.86
N ASP A 420 23.17 44.14 3.29
CA ASP A 420 22.68 45.51 3.13
C ASP A 420 21.80 45.73 1.87
N GLY A 421 21.69 44.71 1.02
CA GLY A 421 20.90 44.68 -0.22
C GLY A 421 21.50 45.46 -1.39
N ASN A 422 22.78 45.88 -1.30
CA ASN A 422 23.42 46.71 -2.33
C ASN A 422 24.14 45.93 -3.42
N LEU A 423 24.58 44.70 -3.13
CA LEU A 423 25.34 43.85 -4.03
C LEU A 423 24.57 42.56 -4.29
N ASN A 424 24.68 42.06 -5.53
CA ASN A 424 24.09 40.80 -5.96
C ASN A 424 25.15 39.71 -6.06
N THR A 425 24.68 38.46 -6.02
CA THR A 425 25.46 37.29 -6.41
C THR A 425 24.88 36.74 -7.71
N ILE A 426 25.69 36.73 -8.76
CA ILE A 426 25.28 36.36 -10.12
C ILE A 426 25.97 35.06 -10.51
N ILE A 427 25.17 34.02 -10.76
CA ILE A 427 25.66 32.76 -11.29
C ILE A 427 25.38 32.74 -12.80
N THR A 428 26.43 32.91 -13.60
CA THR A 428 26.29 33.00 -15.07
C THR A 428 25.65 31.73 -15.63
N ASN A 429 24.56 31.87 -16.38
CA ASN A 429 23.79 30.77 -16.98
C ASN A 429 23.29 29.68 -16.01
N GLY A 430 23.27 29.96 -14.70
CA GLY A 430 22.63 29.08 -13.73
C GLY A 430 23.52 28.01 -13.10
N ILE A 431 22.87 27.01 -12.52
CA ILE A 431 23.48 25.89 -11.78
C ILE A 431 23.23 24.59 -12.55
N LEU A 432 24.25 23.76 -12.70
CA LEU A 432 24.11 22.35 -13.10
C LEU A 432 24.37 21.46 -11.87
N ASN A 433 23.39 20.61 -11.54
CA ASN A 433 23.52 19.58 -10.51
C ASN A 433 23.36 18.19 -11.11
N SER A 434 24.49 17.51 -11.30
CA SER A 434 24.56 16.10 -11.71
C SER A 434 25.00 15.17 -10.58
N GLY A 435 25.57 15.75 -9.53
CA GLY A 435 25.88 15.07 -8.28
C GLY A 435 24.70 15.06 -7.30
N THR A 436 25.03 15.10 -6.00
CA THR A 436 24.04 15.15 -4.92
C THR A 436 24.17 16.44 -4.12
N MET A 437 23.05 17.10 -3.86
CA MET A 437 22.92 18.06 -2.76
C MET A 437 21.93 17.49 -1.76
N SER A 438 22.30 17.45 -0.48
CA SER A 438 21.39 16.91 0.54
C SER A 438 21.52 17.56 1.91
N THR A 439 20.39 17.60 2.62
CA THR A 439 20.29 18.09 3.99
C THR A 439 19.58 17.08 4.90
N THR A 440 20.03 17.00 6.14
CA THR A 440 19.35 16.28 7.22
C THR A 440 19.29 17.19 8.45
N ALA A 441 18.14 17.30 9.10
CA ALA A 441 17.98 17.99 10.37
C ALA A 441 17.04 17.22 11.31
N PHE A 442 17.23 17.42 12.62
CA PHE A 442 16.45 16.77 13.68
C PHE A 442 15.83 17.82 14.59
N GLU A 443 14.50 17.80 14.75
CA GLU A 443 13.72 18.82 15.47
C GLU A 443 14.06 20.26 15.01
N ALA A 444 14.36 20.42 13.72
CA ALA A 444 14.78 21.68 13.11
C ALA A 444 14.55 21.70 11.59
N ASN A 445 14.61 22.88 10.98
CA ASN A 445 14.41 23.03 9.54
C ASN A 445 15.59 22.48 8.73
N ALA A 446 15.28 21.77 7.63
CA ALA A 446 16.23 21.39 6.60
C ALA A 446 15.92 22.13 5.30
N THR A 447 16.92 22.76 4.68
CA THR A 447 16.78 23.44 3.38
C THR A 447 17.96 23.13 2.48
N THR A 448 17.79 22.32 1.43
CA THR A 448 18.95 21.88 0.62
C THR A 448 19.55 23.03 -0.20
N VAL A 449 18.74 23.72 -1.00
CA VAL A 449 19.17 24.89 -1.77
C VAL A 449 18.37 26.10 -1.32
N ASN A 450 19.03 27.11 -0.76
CA ASN A 450 18.41 28.39 -0.43
C ASN A 450 18.99 29.51 -1.31
N LEU A 451 18.12 30.14 -2.07
CA LEU A 451 18.41 31.35 -2.84
C LEU A 451 17.89 32.55 -2.05
N GLY A 452 18.79 33.23 -1.36
CA GLY A 452 18.50 34.44 -0.59
C GLY A 452 18.33 35.70 -1.45
N GLN A 453 17.99 36.80 -0.79
CA GLN A 453 17.86 38.12 -1.43
C GLN A 453 19.13 38.48 -2.22
N GLY A 454 18.97 38.99 -3.45
CA GLY A 454 20.10 39.42 -4.29
C GLY A 454 20.81 38.27 -5.01
N ALA A 455 20.36 37.02 -4.87
CA ALA A 455 20.77 35.93 -5.76
C ALA A 455 20.13 36.10 -7.14
N ILE A 456 20.94 36.06 -8.21
CA ILE A 456 20.49 36.18 -9.60
C ILE A 456 20.99 34.95 -10.36
N ILE A 457 20.06 34.06 -10.72
CA ILE A 457 20.32 32.77 -11.34
C ILE A 457 19.33 32.60 -12.49
N SER A 458 19.79 32.29 -13.70
CA SER A 458 18.86 32.12 -14.84
C SER A 458 18.08 30.81 -14.73
N SER A 459 18.76 29.72 -14.36
CA SER A 459 18.19 28.38 -14.32
C SER A 459 18.87 27.47 -13.31
N ILE A 460 18.14 26.47 -12.82
CA ILE A 460 18.70 25.28 -12.17
C ILE A 460 18.41 24.09 -13.08
N THR A 461 19.46 23.44 -13.58
CA THR A 461 19.37 22.17 -14.30
C THR A 461 19.80 21.06 -13.34
N ASN A 462 18.88 20.13 -13.06
CA ASN A 462 19.08 19.01 -12.15
C ASN A 462 18.89 17.68 -12.88
N ASP A 463 20.00 16.98 -13.14
CA ASP A 463 20.01 15.59 -13.60
C ASP A 463 20.53 14.61 -12.53
N GLY A 464 21.05 15.13 -11.41
CA GLY A 464 21.39 14.41 -10.19
C GLY A 464 20.27 14.42 -9.13
N SER A 465 20.63 14.69 -7.87
CA SER A 465 19.71 14.68 -6.73
C SER A 465 19.79 15.95 -5.89
N ILE A 466 18.62 16.50 -5.51
CA ILE A 466 18.46 17.55 -4.50
C ILE A 466 17.48 17.00 -3.45
N ILE A 467 17.95 16.74 -2.23
CA ILE A 467 17.20 15.98 -1.22
C ILE A 467 17.23 16.67 0.15
N SER A 468 16.06 17.07 0.65
CA SER A 468 15.91 17.57 2.02
C SER A 468 15.22 16.54 2.92
N ASN A 469 15.78 16.31 4.11
CA ASN A 469 15.19 15.46 5.15
C ASN A 469 15.10 16.22 6.47
N SER A 470 13.93 16.18 7.10
CA SER A 470 13.72 16.63 8.47
C SER A 470 13.00 15.54 9.26
N THR A 471 13.39 15.32 10.51
CA THR A 471 12.70 14.40 11.42
C THR A 471 12.47 15.08 12.77
N GLY A 472 11.28 15.03 13.34
CA GLY A 472 10.97 15.64 14.63
C GLY A 472 9.53 15.40 15.05
N SER A 473 9.05 16.16 16.03
CA SER A 473 7.69 16.05 16.59
C SER A 473 6.96 17.41 16.63
N SER A 474 7.63 18.49 16.22
CA SER A 474 7.14 19.86 16.45
C SER A 474 7.37 20.84 15.29
N GLY A 475 6.71 20.61 14.15
CA GLY A 475 6.45 21.67 13.16
C GLY A 475 7.69 22.13 12.40
N SER A 476 8.64 21.21 12.19
CA SER A 476 9.83 21.47 11.36
C SER A 476 9.44 21.58 9.88
N ASN A 477 10.31 22.18 9.07
CA ASN A 477 10.13 22.25 7.63
C ASN A 477 11.27 21.55 6.90
N SER A 478 10.92 20.76 5.88
CA SER A 478 11.87 20.18 4.94
C SER A 478 11.65 20.79 3.56
N ILE A 479 12.64 21.53 3.05
CA ILE A 479 12.53 22.26 1.77
C ILE A 479 13.69 21.89 0.86
N ALA A 480 13.43 21.32 -0.32
CA ALA A 480 14.52 20.96 -1.24
C ALA A 480 15.09 22.20 -1.95
N ILE A 481 14.22 23.03 -2.54
CA ILE A 481 14.62 24.30 -3.16
C ILE A 481 13.76 25.43 -2.62
N GLN A 482 14.39 26.42 -2.00
CA GLN A 482 13.76 27.66 -1.55
C GLN A 482 14.26 28.85 -2.36
N ILE A 483 13.32 29.60 -2.92
CA ILE A 483 13.58 30.86 -3.63
C ILE A 483 12.99 31.99 -2.80
N SER A 484 13.86 32.66 -2.03
CA SER A 484 13.43 33.68 -1.08
C SER A 484 13.06 34.99 -1.78
N ASN A 485 12.27 35.83 -1.10
CA ASN A 485 11.88 37.13 -1.62
C ASN A 485 13.10 38.00 -1.97
N GLY A 486 13.12 38.55 -3.18
CA GLY A 486 14.23 39.33 -3.71
C GLY A 486 15.36 38.51 -4.35
N ALA A 487 15.25 37.18 -4.40
CA ALA A 487 16.02 36.35 -5.33
C ALA A 487 15.40 36.39 -6.74
N ASN A 488 16.17 35.96 -7.75
CA ASN A 488 15.69 35.75 -9.11
C ASN A 488 16.11 34.36 -9.62
N LEU A 489 15.12 33.53 -9.94
CA LEU A 489 15.28 32.25 -10.64
C LEU A 489 14.15 32.11 -11.67
N GLU A 490 14.47 32.05 -12.97
CA GLU A 490 13.44 32.05 -14.02
C GLU A 490 12.94 30.65 -14.37
N THR A 491 13.83 29.65 -14.35
CA THR A 491 13.57 28.30 -14.84
C THR A 491 14.17 27.19 -13.96
N ILE A 492 13.42 26.11 -13.76
CA ILE A 492 13.94 24.84 -13.22
C ILE A 492 13.76 23.75 -14.28
N GLU A 493 14.82 23.03 -14.59
CA GLU A 493 14.81 21.85 -15.47
C GLU A 493 15.24 20.64 -14.65
N ASN A 494 14.39 19.62 -14.58
CA ASN A 494 14.62 18.43 -13.77
C ASN A 494 14.53 17.16 -14.62
N THR A 495 15.62 16.42 -14.72
CA THR A 495 15.65 15.04 -15.24
C THR A 495 16.02 14.03 -14.14
N GLY A 496 16.51 14.50 -12.99
CA GLY A 496 16.86 13.70 -11.82
C GLY A 496 15.79 13.74 -10.71
N TYR A 497 16.22 13.93 -9.46
CA TYR A 497 15.36 13.96 -8.28
C TYR A 497 15.38 15.31 -7.56
N ILE A 498 14.20 15.86 -7.28
CA ILE A 498 14.00 16.97 -6.34
C ILE A 498 13.03 16.46 -5.27
N THR A 499 13.54 16.18 -4.08
CA THR A 499 12.79 15.49 -3.03
C THR A 499 12.85 16.25 -1.71
N ALA A 500 11.70 16.51 -1.12
CA ALA A 500 11.60 16.91 0.28
C ALA A 500 10.89 15.80 1.08
N LYS A 501 11.46 15.42 2.22
CA LYS A 501 10.86 14.46 3.13
C LYS A 501 10.81 15.04 4.54
N ILE A 502 9.68 14.88 5.20
CA ILE A 502 9.54 15.09 6.62
C ILE A 502 8.94 13.86 7.30
N THR A 503 9.43 13.57 8.50
CA THR A 503 8.84 12.62 9.46
C THR A 503 8.56 13.43 10.73
N ASP A 504 7.30 13.83 10.95
CA ASP A 504 6.85 14.77 12.00
C ASP A 504 5.32 14.64 12.17
N ASP A 505 4.76 15.22 13.24
CA ASP A 505 3.33 15.26 13.56
C ASP A 505 2.61 16.49 12.94
N THR A 506 3.35 17.59 12.76
CA THR A 506 2.77 18.89 12.33
C THR A 506 3.60 19.65 11.29
N GLY A 507 4.74 19.10 10.89
CA GLY A 507 5.68 19.72 9.97
C GLY A 507 5.22 19.77 8.51
N TYR A 508 5.89 20.61 7.71
CA TYR A 508 5.63 20.73 6.27
C TYR A 508 6.81 20.21 5.46
N SER A 509 6.50 19.49 4.38
CA SER A 509 7.49 19.12 3.36
C SER A 509 7.17 19.86 2.06
N THR A 510 8.18 20.48 1.46
CA THR A 510 8.04 21.24 0.21
C THR A 510 9.21 21.02 -0.75
N ALA A 511 8.98 20.41 -1.91
CA ALA A 511 10.09 20.15 -2.84
C ALA A 511 10.57 21.47 -3.51
N ILE A 512 9.65 22.31 -4.00
CA ILE A 512 9.99 23.62 -4.57
C ILE A 512 9.11 24.70 -3.93
N LEU A 513 9.73 25.67 -3.26
CA LEU A 513 9.06 26.82 -2.65
C LEU A 513 9.55 28.12 -3.30
N ASP A 514 8.64 28.88 -3.93
CA ASP A 514 8.95 30.20 -4.47
C ASP A 514 8.19 31.33 -3.76
N HIS A 515 8.95 32.19 -3.09
CA HIS A 515 8.48 33.45 -2.50
C HIS A 515 8.98 34.69 -3.25
N SER A 516 9.80 34.53 -4.29
CA SER A 516 10.29 35.62 -5.13
C SER A 516 9.27 36.09 -6.15
N GLY A 517 8.43 35.17 -6.66
CA GLY A 517 7.54 35.44 -7.79
C GLY A 517 8.30 35.62 -9.11
N THR A 518 9.51 35.07 -9.22
CA THR A 518 10.35 35.18 -10.43
C THR A 518 10.37 33.90 -11.25
N LEU A 519 10.00 32.75 -10.67
CA LEU A 519 9.92 31.49 -11.37
C LEU A 519 8.82 31.55 -12.43
N THR A 520 9.13 31.24 -13.69
CA THR A 520 8.17 31.29 -14.79
C THR A 520 7.91 29.92 -15.41
N SER A 521 8.88 29.00 -15.30
CA SER A 521 8.79 27.69 -15.92
C SER A 521 9.46 26.59 -15.08
N ILE A 522 8.78 25.46 -14.94
CA ILE A 522 9.32 24.22 -14.39
C ILE A 522 9.16 23.13 -15.46
N PHE A 523 10.25 22.52 -15.88
CA PHE A 523 10.26 21.38 -16.80
C PHE A 523 10.65 20.12 -16.03
N ASN A 524 9.71 19.19 -15.86
CA ASN A 524 9.93 17.93 -15.17
C ASN A 524 9.95 16.74 -16.14
N ASN A 525 11.12 16.13 -16.30
CA ASN A 525 11.35 14.86 -16.98
C ASN A 525 11.90 13.79 -16.02
N GLY A 526 11.89 14.07 -14.71
CA GLY A 526 12.34 13.19 -13.63
C GLY A 526 11.31 13.14 -12.50
N TYR A 527 11.76 13.26 -11.26
CA TYR A 527 10.93 13.18 -10.05
C TYR A 527 10.93 14.50 -9.28
N ILE A 528 9.75 15.04 -9.00
CA ILE A 528 9.54 16.11 -8.01
C ILE A 528 8.60 15.53 -6.95
N SER A 529 9.12 15.31 -5.74
CA SER A 529 8.36 14.60 -4.71
C SER A 529 8.46 15.28 -3.36
N SER A 530 7.32 15.44 -2.72
CA SER A 530 7.24 15.75 -1.30
C SER A 530 6.66 14.54 -0.57
N TYR A 531 7.29 14.14 0.53
CA TYR A 531 6.80 13.08 1.41
C TYR A 531 6.59 13.60 2.82
N TYR A 532 5.45 13.25 3.39
CA TYR A 532 5.16 13.36 4.81
C TYR A 532 4.93 11.95 5.34
N VAL A 533 5.61 11.61 6.42
CA VAL A 533 5.43 10.37 7.15
C VAL A 533 5.02 10.75 8.56
N ASP A 534 3.84 10.32 8.97
CA ASP A 534 3.42 10.44 10.36
C ASP A 534 4.27 9.49 11.20
N ASP A 535 4.83 9.98 12.31
CA ASP A 535 5.64 9.19 13.23
C ASP A 535 4.79 8.55 14.33
N ASP A 536 3.50 8.91 14.46
CA ASP A 536 2.66 8.40 15.55
C ASP A 536 2.39 6.88 15.44
N SER A 537 3.07 6.10 16.27
CA SER A 537 2.82 4.66 16.45
C SER A 537 1.79 4.33 17.55
N ASP A 538 1.23 5.34 18.25
CA ASP A 538 0.27 5.14 19.35
C ASP A 538 -1.19 4.94 18.88
N ASP A 539 -1.46 4.91 17.57
CA ASP A 539 -2.81 4.69 17.00
C ASP A 539 -3.36 3.24 17.23
N ASP A 540 -2.59 2.40 17.93
CA ASP A 540 -3.00 1.08 18.42
C ASP A 540 -3.82 1.14 19.72
N GLU A 541 -3.79 2.24 20.48
CA GLU A 541 -4.59 2.41 21.69
C GLU A 541 -5.93 3.08 21.37
N TYR A 542 -6.90 2.25 21.00
CA TYR A 542 -8.32 2.59 21.02
C TYR A 542 -8.71 2.98 22.47
N ASP A 543 -8.42 4.22 22.91
CA ASP A 543 -8.96 4.75 24.15
C ASP A 543 -10.44 5.09 23.91
N ASP A 544 -11.30 4.20 24.42
CA ASP A 544 -12.76 4.32 24.44
C ASP A 544 -13.30 5.66 24.98
N ASN A 545 -12.45 6.56 25.51
CA ASN A 545 -12.85 7.79 26.19
C ASN A 545 -12.26 9.11 25.68
N ASP A 546 -11.31 9.14 24.73
CA ASP A 546 -10.88 10.40 24.09
C ASP A 546 -11.20 10.39 22.60
N ASN A 547 -12.27 11.09 22.23
CA ASN A 547 -12.69 11.29 20.85
C ASN A 547 -11.81 12.37 20.17
N LYS A 548 -10.48 12.21 20.30
CA LYS A 548 -9.46 13.02 19.65
C LYS A 548 -8.64 12.10 18.75
N ILE A 549 -9.12 11.95 17.52
CA ILE A 549 -8.21 11.74 16.41
C ILE A 549 -7.31 12.99 16.42
N SER A 550 -5.99 12.83 16.56
CA SER A 550 -5.06 13.95 16.40
C SER A 550 -5.39 14.61 15.06
N GLU A 551 -5.70 15.91 15.06
CA GLU A 551 -6.05 16.61 13.82
C GLU A 551 -4.79 16.63 12.94
N PHE A 552 -4.75 15.75 11.94
CA PHE A 552 -3.72 15.69 10.92
C PHE A 552 -3.57 17.07 10.26
N THR A 553 -2.44 17.75 10.49
CA THR A 553 -2.19 19.12 9.97
C THR A 553 -0.97 19.22 9.07
N GLY A 554 -0.10 18.21 9.04
CA GLY A 554 1.01 18.13 8.11
C GLY A 554 0.56 18.17 6.66
N ARG A 555 1.36 18.81 5.79
CA ARG A 555 1.11 18.85 4.35
C ARG A 555 2.33 18.46 3.55
N SER A 556 2.08 17.76 2.47
CA SER A 556 3.09 17.38 1.49
C SER A 556 2.89 18.17 0.20
N ILE A 557 3.75 19.15 -0.06
CA ILE A 557 3.60 20.09 -1.18
C ILE A 557 4.74 19.86 -2.17
N ALA A 558 4.44 19.38 -3.38
CA ALA A 558 5.48 19.23 -4.39
C ALA A 558 5.99 20.61 -4.85
N ILE A 559 5.07 21.53 -5.16
CA ILE A 559 5.40 22.82 -5.73
C ILE A 559 4.49 23.89 -5.12
N ASP A 560 5.10 24.86 -4.42
CA ASP A 560 4.41 26.03 -3.88
C ASP A 560 4.91 27.30 -4.55
N VAL A 561 4.05 27.86 -5.41
CA VAL A 561 4.19 29.18 -6.03
C VAL A 561 3.00 30.08 -5.65
N SER A 562 2.31 29.78 -4.54
CA SER A 562 1.08 30.44 -4.10
C SER A 562 1.22 31.92 -3.81
N GLN A 563 2.44 32.39 -3.52
CA GLN A 563 2.74 33.81 -3.26
C GLN A 563 2.88 34.65 -4.54
N HIS A 564 2.80 34.05 -5.72
CA HIS A 564 2.87 34.76 -6.98
C HIS A 564 1.66 35.70 -7.17
N THR A 565 1.93 36.91 -7.63
CA THR A 565 0.89 37.93 -7.86
C THR A 565 0.27 37.80 -9.25
N ALA A 566 -0.79 38.56 -9.53
CA ALA A 566 -1.51 38.52 -10.82
C ALA A 566 -0.67 38.78 -12.09
N SER A 567 0.54 39.34 -11.97
CA SER A 567 1.47 39.53 -13.10
C SER A 567 2.54 38.44 -13.22
N GLN A 568 2.56 37.47 -12.31
CA GLN A 568 3.57 36.41 -12.18
C GLN A 568 2.85 35.08 -12.35
N GLY A 569 2.85 34.54 -13.57
CA GLY A 569 2.24 33.24 -13.87
C GLY A 569 3.31 32.20 -14.15
N VAL A 570 3.03 30.94 -13.80
CA VAL A 570 3.96 29.83 -13.90
C VAL A 570 3.45 28.78 -14.89
N THR A 571 4.36 28.26 -15.71
CA THR A 571 4.10 27.10 -16.58
C THR A 571 4.87 25.89 -16.06
N ILE A 572 4.16 24.86 -15.63
CA ILE A 572 4.72 23.57 -15.23
C ILE A 572 4.46 22.59 -16.37
N VAL A 573 5.53 22.04 -16.94
CA VAL A 573 5.46 21.03 -17.99
C VAL A 573 6.08 19.74 -17.47
N GLN A 574 5.31 18.66 -17.41
CA GLN A 574 5.83 17.32 -17.20
C GLN A 574 5.88 16.57 -18.53
N GLY A 575 7.07 16.17 -18.97
CA GLY A 575 7.28 15.46 -20.22
C GLY A 575 8.21 14.27 -20.06
N ASN A 576 8.33 13.47 -21.10
CA ASN A 576 9.23 12.32 -21.08
C ASN A 576 10.27 12.42 -22.20
N THR A 577 11.46 12.87 -21.84
CA THR A 577 12.66 12.83 -22.69
C THR A 577 13.59 11.67 -22.33
N ASN A 578 13.25 10.87 -21.32
CA ASN A 578 14.09 9.85 -20.69
C ASN A 578 13.50 8.45 -20.89
N SER A 579 14.12 7.41 -20.32
CA SER A 579 13.56 6.05 -20.36
C SER A 579 12.57 5.76 -19.23
N THR A 580 12.61 6.54 -18.15
CA THR A 580 11.74 6.41 -16.97
C THR A 580 10.65 7.46 -17.03
N SER A 581 9.40 7.06 -16.81
CA SER A 581 8.27 7.99 -16.78
C SER A 581 8.43 8.99 -15.61
N PRO A 582 8.23 10.29 -15.84
CA PRO A 582 8.36 11.31 -14.81
C PRO A 582 7.22 11.23 -13.79
N SER A 583 7.40 11.85 -12.62
CA SER A 583 6.29 12.03 -11.68
C SER A 583 6.39 13.29 -10.83
N ILE A 584 5.23 13.81 -10.46
CA ILE A 584 5.05 14.80 -9.39
C ILE A 584 4.22 14.16 -8.26
N TYR A 585 4.73 14.18 -7.03
CA TYR A 585 4.05 13.62 -5.86
C TYR A 585 3.97 14.67 -4.72
N GLY A 586 2.75 14.97 -4.27
CA GLY A 586 2.43 16.08 -3.36
C GLY A 586 1.63 17.18 -4.07
N ASP A 587 1.08 18.10 -3.28
CA ASP A 587 0.19 19.16 -3.78
C ASP A 587 0.92 20.18 -4.66
N ILE A 588 0.19 20.81 -5.58
CA ILE A 588 0.66 21.91 -6.41
C ILE A 588 -0.16 23.16 -6.09
N LEU A 589 0.47 24.19 -5.56
CA LEU A 589 -0.18 25.44 -5.15
C LEU A 589 0.24 26.58 -6.08
N PHE A 590 -0.66 27.02 -6.96
CA PHE A 590 -0.44 28.18 -7.81
C PHE A 590 -0.87 29.49 -7.14
N GLY A 591 -0.30 30.60 -7.60
CA GLY A 591 -0.62 31.94 -7.11
C GLY A 591 -1.77 32.62 -7.87
N ALA A 592 -1.82 33.95 -7.79
CA ALA A 592 -2.85 34.76 -8.45
C ALA A 592 -2.61 34.98 -9.96
N GLY A 593 -1.52 34.43 -10.51
CA GLY A 593 -1.08 34.58 -11.89
C GLY A 593 -1.91 33.80 -12.91
N ASN A 594 -1.55 33.94 -14.19
CA ASN A 594 -2.09 33.06 -15.22
C ASN A 594 -1.20 31.82 -15.32
N ASP A 595 -1.71 30.70 -14.84
CA ASP A 595 -0.92 29.50 -14.61
C ASP A 595 -1.27 28.40 -15.60
N THR A 596 -0.29 27.56 -15.90
CA THR A 596 -0.43 26.41 -16.79
C THR A 596 0.18 25.18 -16.16
N LEU A 597 -0.60 24.11 -16.04
CA LEU A 597 -0.15 22.76 -15.76
C LEU A 597 -0.30 21.93 -17.04
N ASP A 598 0.80 21.44 -17.60
CA ASP A 598 0.83 20.65 -18.83
C ASP A 598 1.51 19.31 -18.55
N ILE A 599 0.72 18.25 -18.38
CA ILE A 599 1.19 16.91 -18.05
C ILE A 599 1.10 16.04 -19.29
N GLN A 600 2.24 15.78 -19.92
CA GLN A 600 2.36 15.12 -21.22
C GLN A 600 2.75 13.64 -21.16
N ASP A 601 3.24 13.17 -20.01
CA ASP A 601 3.52 11.77 -19.71
C ASP A 601 3.62 11.60 -18.18
N GLY A 602 3.66 10.35 -17.71
CA GLY A 602 3.93 9.98 -16.33
C GLY A 602 2.72 10.16 -15.40
N THR A 603 3.00 10.44 -14.13
CA THR A 603 1.98 10.50 -13.08
C THR A 603 2.04 11.78 -12.27
N VAL A 604 0.90 12.35 -11.91
CA VAL A 604 0.78 13.36 -10.85
C VAL A 604 -0.14 12.81 -9.76
N ALA A 605 0.29 12.89 -8.50
CA ALA A 605 -0.49 12.45 -7.35
C ALA A 605 -0.44 13.50 -6.24
N GLY A 606 -1.58 14.12 -5.95
CA GLY A 606 -1.72 15.28 -5.06
C GLY A 606 -2.77 16.25 -5.60
N ASP A 607 -3.23 17.16 -4.75
CA ASP A 607 -4.23 18.15 -5.14
C ASP A 607 -3.57 19.34 -5.85
N THR A 608 -4.25 19.92 -6.84
CA THR A 608 -3.79 21.16 -7.51
C THR A 608 -4.73 22.31 -7.20
N TYR A 609 -4.18 23.42 -6.73
CA TYR A 609 -4.92 24.64 -6.41
C TYR A 609 -4.49 25.75 -7.36
N PHE A 610 -5.35 26.09 -8.32
CA PHE A 610 -5.19 27.30 -9.12
C PHE A 610 -5.74 28.50 -8.37
N GLY A 611 -4.95 29.58 -8.27
CA GLY A 611 -5.42 30.84 -7.70
C GLY A 611 -6.26 31.66 -8.69
N SER A 612 -6.34 32.98 -8.47
CA SER A 612 -7.36 33.82 -9.10
C SER A 612 -7.17 34.12 -10.60
N GLY A 613 -5.96 33.98 -11.15
CA GLY A 613 -5.75 34.26 -12.58
C GLY A 613 -6.23 33.12 -13.48
N THR A 614 -6.01 33.19 -14.79
CA THR A 614 -6.52 32.17 -15.71
C THR A 614 -5.81 30.83 -15.52
N ALA A 615 -6.56 29.76 -15.28
CA ALA A 615 -6.02 28.41 -15.10
C ALA A 615 -6.05 27.61 -16.41
N ASN A 616 -4.92 27.05 -16.82
CA ASN A 616 -4.85 26.11 -17.94
C ASN A 616 -4.34 24.77 -17.43
N PHE A 617 -5.11 23.70 -17.61
CA PHE A 617 -4.68 22.35 -17.28
C PHE A 617 -4.83 21.44 -18.50
N TYR A 618 -3.69 20.99 -19.02
CA TYR A 618 -3.59 20.02 -20.11
C TYR A 618 -3.09 18.70 -19.54
N LEU A 619 -3.83 17.62 -19.80
CA LEU A 619 -3.47 16.25 -19.43
C LEU A 619 -3.44 15.40 -20.69
N SER A 620 -2.28 14.93 -21.10
CA SER A 620 -2.13 14.05 -22.26
C SER A 620 -1.24 12.85 -21.98
N ASP A 621 -1.68 11.66 -22.40
CA ASP A 621 -0.92 10.40 -22.26
C ASP A 621 -0.35 10.14 -20.85
N ALA A 622 -1.05 10.63 -19.82
CA ALA A 622 -0.60 10.61 -18.42
C ALA A 622 -1.73 10.31 -17.44
N THR A 623 -1.37 9.98 -16.20
CA THR A 623 -2.32 9.75 -15.09
C THR A 623 -2.25 10.86 -14.06
N TYR A 624 -3.41 11.40 -13.68
CA TYR A 624 -3.57 12.38 -12.61
C TYR A 624 -4.48 11.81 -11.52
N THR A 625 -4.03 11.86 -10.26
CA THR A 625 -4.80 11.43 -9.08
C THR A 625 -4.80 12.54 -8.03
N GLY A 626 -5.97 13.05 -7.69
CA GLY A 626 -6.16 14.15 -6.74
C GLY A 626 -7.27 15.08 -7.18
N ASP A 627 -7.63 16.03 -6.33
CA ASP A 627 -8.62 17.03 -6.63
C ASP A 627 -7.97 18.24 -7.32
N VAL A 628 -8.71 18.92 -8.21
CA VAL A 628 -8.26 20.18 -8.82
C VAL A 628 -9.26 21.28 -8.50
N HIS A 629 -8.74 22.36 -7.94
CA HIS A 629 -9.46 23.54 -7.52
C HIS A 629 -9.18 24.70 -8.48
N PHE A 630 -10.21 25.13 -9.23
CA PHE A 630 -10.14 26.27 -10.13
C PHE A 630 -10.74 27.52 -9.49
N GLU A 631 -10.03 28.14 -8.54
CA GLU A 631 -10.43 29.44 -7.96
C GLU A 631 -10.26 30.62 -8.93
N SER A 632 -9.78 30.32 -10.15
CA SER A 632 -9.52 31.22 -11.28
C SER A 632 -10.74 31.97 -11.81
N GLU A 633 -10.56 33.21 -12.27
CA GLU A 633 -11.60 33.97 -12.99
C GLU A 633 -12.07 33.28 -14.30
N GLY A 634 -11.25 32.37 -14.84
CA GLY A 634 -11.64 31.45 -15.91
C GLY A 634 -10.63 30.32 -16.07
N PHE A 635 -11.10 29.17 -16.56
CA PHE A 635 -10.27 27.98 -16.71
C PHE A 635 -10.44 27.30 -18.08
N ASN A 636 -9.40 26.57 -18.47
CA ASN A 636 -9.39 25.68 -19.62
C ASN A 636 -8.78 24.33 -19.19
N PHE A 637 -9.63 23.32 -19.03
CA PHE A 637 -9.21 21.95 -18.76
C PHE A 637 -9.33 21.11 -20.04
N GLN A 638 -8.26 20.43 -20.43
CA GLN A 638 -8.26 19.54 -21.58
C GLN A 638 -7.53 18.24 -21.25
N SER A 639 -8.24 17.12 -21.38
CA SER A 639 -7.68 15.78 -21.31
C SER A 639 -7.66 15.16 -22.71
N THR A 640 -6.52 14.61 -23.13
CA THR A 640 -6.31 13.93 -24.41
C THR A 640 -5.56 12.62 -24.21
N GLN A 641 -6.23 11.46 -24.26
CA GLN A 641 -5.66 10.16 -23.83
C GLN A 641 -5.23 10.14 -22.35
N GLY A 642 -5.66 11.13 -21.55
CA GLY A 642 -5.32 11.24 -20.14
C GLY A 642 -6.25 10.44 -19.24
N GLN A 643 -5.75 9.97 -18.10
CA GLN A 643 -6.53 9.30 -17.05
C GLN A 643 -6.61 10.19 -15.81
N TYR A 644 -7.81 10.60 -15.42
CA TYR A 644 -8.03 11.49 -14.28
C TYR A 644 -8.89 10.81 -13.20
N PHE A 645 -8.40 10.82 -11.96
CA PHE A 645 -9.07 10.28 -10.79
C PHE A 645 -9.12 11.33 -9.68
N GLY A 646 -10.32 11.80 -9.34
CA GLY A 646 -10.52 12.84 -8.32
C GLY A 646 -11.61 13.83 -8.72
N ASN A 647 -11.85 14.84 -7.91
CA ASN A 647 -12.88 15.84 -8.16
C ASN A 647 -12.31 17.03 -8.95
N LEU A 648 -13.16 17.64 -9.78
CA LEU A 648 -12.90 18.95 -10.36
C LEU A 648 -13.85 19.94 -9.68
N ASN A 649 -13.28 20.90 -8.95
CA ASN A 649 -14.02 21.97 -8.31
C ASN A 649 -13.81 23.28 -9.04
N PHE A 650 -14.90 23.84 -9.58
CA PHE A 650 -14.85 25.02 -10.45
C PHE A 650 -15.30 26.30 -9.77
N TYR A 651 -15.80 26.25 -8.52
CA TYR A 651 -16.26 27.40 -7.75
C TYR A 651 -17.27 28.31 -8.51
N ASN A 652 -18.04 27.73 -9.44
CA ASN A 652 -18.98 28.41 -10.33
C ASN A 652 -18.31 29.44 -11.27
N ASN A 653 -17.00 29.32 -11.49
CA ASN A 653 -16.28 30.11 -12.48
C ASN A 653 -16.61 29.62 -13.90
N SER A 654 -16.46 30.51 -14.89
CA SER A 654 -16.75 30.18 -16.29
C SER A 654 -15.53 29.59 -16.98
N GLY A 655 -15.70 28.49 -17.70
CA GLY A 655 -14.60 27.82 -18.40
C GLY A 655 -15.07 26.66 -19.26
N SER A 656 -14.12 25.92 -19.82
CA SER A 656 -14.40 24.71 -20.60
C SER A 656 -13.63 23.52 -20.02
N ALA A 657 -14.31 22.39 -19.95
CA ALA A 657 -13.73 21.08 -19.64
C ALA A 657 -13.89 20.17 -20.85
N VAL A 658 -12.78 19.76 -21.45
CA VAL A 658 -12.74 18.97 -22.68
C VAL A 658 -12.07 17.63 -22.40
N PHE A 659 -12.75 16.54 -22.72
CA PHE A 659 -12.19 15.20 -22.73
C PHE A 659 -12.23 14.67 -24.16
N GLN A 660 -11.08 14.28 -24.70
CA GLN A 660 -10.98 13.86 -26.09
C GLN A 660 -10.00 12.70 -26.30
N ASN A 661 -10.13 11.98 -27.41
CA ASN A 661 -9.20 10.93 -27.82
C ASN A 661 -8.92 9.87 -26.73
N ASN A 662 -9.93 9.13 -26.28
CA ASN A 662 -9.82 8.05 -25.28
C ASN A 662 -9.39 8.53 -23.88
N SER A 663 -9.73 9.76 -23.50
CA SER A 663 -9.57 10.19 -22.11
C SER A 663 -10.49 9.41 -21.17
N TYR A 664 -10.04 9.23 -19.93
CA TYR A 664 -10.80 8.62 -18.84
C TYR A 664 -10.92 9.60 -17.68
N PHE A 665 -12.12 9.75 -17.13
CA PHE A 665 -12.38 10.53 -15.92
C PHE A 665 -13.24 9.75 -14.95
N SER A 666 -12.89 9.81 -13.66
CA SER A 666 -13.72 9.31 -12.57
C SER A 666 -13.66 10.26 -11.38
N GLY A 667 -14.81 10.87 -11.04
CA GLY A 667 -14.95 11.75 -9.88
C GLY A 667 -16.15 12.69 -9.97
N SER A 668 -16.15 13.75 -9.18
CA SER A 668 -17.25 14.72 -9.12
C SER A 668 -16.96 16.01 -9.90
N LEU A 669 -18.01 16.68 -10.38
CA LEU A 669 -17.93 17.99 -11.05
C LEU A 669 -18.62 19.04 -10.16
N LEU A 670 -17.87 19.57 -9.20
CA LEU A 670 -18.40 20.45 -8.15
C LEU A 670 -18.52 21.90 -8.64
N ASP A 671 -19.59 22.58 -8.22
CA ASP A 671 -19.84 24.00 -8.55
C ASP A 671 -19.75 24.30 -10.07
N SER A 672 -20.47 23.51 -10.88
CA SER A 672 -20.28 23.40 -12.32
C SER A 672 -21.21 24.25 -13.21
N ASP A 673 -21.97 25.18 -12.62
CA ASP A 673 -23.07 25.91 -13.27
C ASP A 673 -22.70 26.61 -14.59
N ASN A 674 -21.46 27.11 -14.70
CA ASN A 674 -21.00 27.99 -15.78
C ASN A 674 -20.03 27.32 -16.76
N ILE A 675 -20.04 25.99 -16.86
CA ILE A 675 -19.04 25.23 -17.62
C ILE A 675 -19.56 24.70 -18.94
N ASP A 676 -18.75 24.82 -19.98
CA ASP A 676 -18.94 24.12 -21.25
C ASP A 676 -18.22 22.76 -21.21
N LEU A 677 -18.98 21.67 -21.03
CA LEU A 677 -18.46 20.30 -20.97
C LEU A 677 -18.49 19.66 -22.36
N ILE A 678 -17.33 19.23 -22.85
CA ILE A 678 -17.15 18.57 -24.15
C ILE A 678 -16.53 17.19 -23.92
N ILE A 679 -17.15 16.15 -24.47
CA ILE A 679 -16.70 14.76 -24.37
C ILE A 679 -16.68 14.18 -25.79
N ASP A 680 -15.49 13.86 -26.31
CA ASP A 680 -15.31 13.29 -27.64
C ASP A 680 -14.50 12.00 -27.60
N THR A 681 -15.07 10.90 -28.09
CA THR A 681 -14.45 9.56 -28.05
C THR A 681 -13.79 9.24 -26.69
N SER A 682 -14.47 9.48 -25.56
CA SER A 682 -13.89 9.39 -24.21
C SER A 682 -14.87 8.82 -23.19
N THR A 683 -14.37 8.34 -22.04
CA THR A 683 -15.16 7.68 -20.99
C THR A 683 -15.13 8.50 -19.70
N ILE A 684 -16.30 8.98 -19.27
CA ILE A 684 -16.45 9.87 -18.11
C ILE A 684 -17.44 9.23 -17.13
N TYR A 685 -17.02 9.00 -15.89
CA TYR A 685 -17.88 8.56 -14.79
C TYR A 685 -18.01 9.67 -13.74
N ILE A 686 -19.23 10.19 -13.59
CA ILE A 686 -19.56 11.19 -12.57
C ILE A 686 -20.02 10.44 -11.32
N SER A 687 -19.22 10.52 -10.25
CA SER A 687 -19.39 9.71 -9.04
C SER A 687 -20.21 10.38 -7.92
N GLN A 688 -20.70 11.60 -8.12
CA GLN A 688 -21.59 12.27 -7.16
C GLN A 688 -23.03 11.79 -7.28
N ASP A 689 -23.77 11.76 -6.18
CA ASP A 689 -25.19 11.37 -6.13
C ASP A 689 -26.17 12.56 -6.31
N SER A 690 -25.63 13.77 -6.34
CA SER A 690 -26.37 15.03 -6.43
C SER A 690 -26.41 15.57 -7.86
N PRO A 691 -27.52 16.19 -8.29
CA PRO A 691 -27.63 16.80 -9.61
C PRO A 691 -26.56 17.87 -9.89
N ILE A 692 -26.13 17.97 -11.15
CA ILE A 692 -25.24 19.01 -11.65
C ILE A 692 -25.95 19.93 -12.65
N THR A 693 -25.52 21.19 -12.67
CA THR A 693 -25.91 22.16 -13.69
C THR A 693 -24.68 22.53 -14.51
N LEU A 694 -24.85 22.69 -15.83
CA LEU A 694 -23.78 23.05 -16.78
C LEU A 694 -24.23 24.23 -17.65
N ASN A 695 -23.29 24.98 -18.22
CA ASN A 695 -23.60 26.00 -19.22
C ASN A 695 -24.00 25.36 -20.56
N SER A 696 -23.21 24.39 -21.02
CA SER A 696 -23.53 23.55 -22.18
C SER A 696 -22.90 22.16 -22.06
N LEU A 697 -23.45 21.20 -22.81
CA LEU A 697 -22.98 19.82 -22.86
C LEU A 697 -22.87 19.37 -24.32
N ASN A 698 -21.72 18.82 -24.72
CA ASN A 698 -21.52 18.26 -26.04
C ASN A 698 -20.82 16.90 -25.94
N ILE A 699 -21.53 15.83 -26.25
CA ILE A 699 -21.03 14.46 -26.23
C ILE A 699 -21.02 13.93 -27.66
N THR A 700 -19.84 13.62 -28.20
CA THR A 700 -19.65 13.13 -29.58
C THR A 700 -18.72 11.91 -29.64
N GLY A 701 -18.65 11.28 -30.80
CA GLY A 701 -17.83 10.09 -31.01
C GLY A 701 -18.36 8.89 -30.21
N ALA A 702 -17.56 7.82 -30.15
CA ALA A 702 -17.88 6.64 -29.35
C ALA A 702 -17.58 6.88 -27.85
N SER A 703 -18.19 7.93 -27.28
CA SER A 703 -18.01 8.33 -25.87
C SER A 703 -18.95 7.58 -24.93
N THR A 704 -18.54 7.42 -23.68
CA THR A 704 -19.37 6.90 -22.59
C THR A 704 -19.53 7.96 -21.51
N LEU A 705 -20.76 8.26 -21.12
CA LEU A 705 -21.07 9.07 -19.94
C LEU A 705 -21.81 8.21 -18.91
N GLY A 706 -21.14 7.97 -17.78
CA GLY A 706 -21.68 7.25 -16.64
C GLY A 706 -22.11 8.18 -15.51
N VAL A 707 -23.28 7.90 -14.94
CA VAL A 707 -23.85 8.64 -13.81
C VAL A 707 -24.32 7.67 -12.73
N ILE A 708 -24.23 8.10 -11.47
CA ILE A 708 -24.82 7.38 -10.34
C ILE A 708 -26.22 7.92 -10.08
N ILE A 709 -27.22 7.05 -10.14
CA ILE A 709 -28.62 7.40 -9.88
C ILE A 709 -28.99 6.91 -8.48
N SER A 710 -29.09 7.86 -7.55
CA SER A 710 -29.73 7.63 -6.25
C SER A 710 -31.23 7.89 -6.33
N ASN A 711 -32.01 7.12 -5.56
CA ASN A 711 -33.47 7.20 -5.54
C ASN A 711 -34.07 7.70 -4.21
N SER A 712 -33.24 8.20 -3.27
CA SER A 712 -33.68 8.61 -1.93
C SER A 712 -33.91 10.12 -1.79
N GLU A 713 -33.19 10.94 -2.55
CA GLU A 713 -33.32 12.40 -2.63
C GLU A 713 -33.24 12.81 -4.12
N HIS A 714 -33.85 13.93 -4.53
CA HIS A 714 -33.75 14.45 -5.91
C HIS A 714 -34.49 13.66 -7.02
N ILE A 715 -35.51 12.87 -6.66
CA ILE A 715 -36.29 12.02 -7.58
C ILE A 715 -36.93 12.77 -8.77
N ASP A 716 -37.25 14.05 -8.58
CA ASP A 716 -37.97 14.93 -9.52
C ASP A 716 -37.04 15.92 -10.24
N THR A 717 -35.73 15.88 -9.98
CA THR A 717 -34.76 16.80 -10.61
C THR A 717 -33.90 16.06 -11.63
N PRO A 718 -33.71 16.60 -12.85
CA PRO A 718 -32.77 16.05 -13.82
C PRO A 718 -31.37 15.92 -13.22
N TYR A 719 -30.70 14.80 -13.44
CA TYR A 719 -29.35 14.59 -12.93
C TYR A 719 -28.34 15.60 -13.54
N ILE A 720 -28.42 15.84 -14.85
CA ILE A 720 -27.69 16.91 -15.53
C ILE A 720 -28.67 17.94 -16.09
N THR A 721 -28.48 19.21 -15.76
CA THR A 721 -29.22 20.32 -16.37
C THR A 721 -28.27 21.21 -17.16
N ALA A 722 -28.38 21.22 -18.49
CA ALA A 722 -27.65 22.17 -19.33
C ALA A 722 -28.50 23.43 -19.54
N THR A 723 -27.99 24.59 -19.13
CA THR A 723 -28.74 25.85 -19.18
C THR A 723 -28.89 26.45 -20.58
N ASN A 724 -28.07 26.00 -21.56
CA ASN A 724 -28.19 26.38 -22.97
C ASN A 724 -28.49 25.20 -23.89
N THR A 725 -27.46 24.70 -24.61
CA THR A 725 -27.60 23.63 -25.60
C THR A 725 -26.94 22.38 -25.07
N ALA A 726 -27.61 21.24 -25.24
CA ALA A 726 -27.04 19.92 -25.07
C ALA A 726 -27.02 19.20 -26.43
N ILE A 727 -25.89 18.62 -26.80
CA ILE A 727 -25.72 17.81 -28.02
C ILE A 727 -25.28 16.42 -27.58
N VAL A 728 -25.99 15.39 -28.05
CA VAL A 728 -25.61 13.98 -27.88
C VAL A 728 -25.55 13.34 -29.26
N GLY A 729 -24.33 13.10 -29.72
CA GLY A 729 -24.05 12.54 -31.04
C GLY A 729 -24.32 11.03 -31.14
N ASP A 730 -24.20 10.52 -32.36
CA ASP A 730 -24.40 9.10 -32.66
C ASP A 730 -23.35 8.22 -31.93
N SER A 731 -23.72 7.00 -31.53
CA SER A 731 -22.84 6.01 -30.89
C SER A 731 -22.33 6.39 -29.49
N VAL A 732 -22.91 7.41 -28.86
CA VAL A 732 -22.70 7.68 -27.44
C VAL A 732 -23.32 6.54 -26.62
N THR A 733 -22.61 6.10 -25.59
CA THR A 733 -23.15 5.21 -24.56
C THR A 733 -23.45 5.99 -23.31
N LEU A 734 -24.68 5.87 -22.84
CA LEU A 734 -25.06 6.37 -21.51
C LEU A 734 -25.13 5.17 -20.57
N SER A 735 -24.51 5.27 -19.41
CA SER A 735 -24.53 4.21 -18.38
C SER A 735 -25.04 4.77 -17.06
N SER A 736 -25.85 4.00 -16.34
CA SER A 736 -26.38 4.38 -15.04
C SER A 736 -26.20 3.27 -14.02
N GLN A 737 -25.77 3.61 -12.82
CA GLN A 737 -25.75 2.68 -11.67
C GLN A 737 -26.79 3.07 -10.64
N PHE A 738 -27.42 2.07 -10.03
CA PHE A 738 -28.48 2.26 -9.03
C PHE A 738 -27.99 1.97 -7.62
N THR A 739 -28.44 2.80 -6.68
CA THR A 739 -28.16 2.58 -5.26
C THR A 739 -29.38 2.13 -4.46
N ASN A 740 -30.61 2.29 -4.98
CA ASN A 740 -31.86 2.04 -4.25
C ASN A 740 -32.94 1.37 -5.12
N PHE A 741 -33.69 0.43 -4.53
CA PHE A 741 -34.79 -0.27 -5.17
C PHE A 741 -36.06 0.59 -5.31
N VAL A 742 -36.80 0.44 -6.41
CA VAL A 742 -38.09 1.13 -6.65
C VAL A 742 -39.14 0.15 -7.14
N GLY A 743 -40.16 -0.14 -6.34
CA GLY A 743 -41.23 -1.03 -6.77
C GLY A 743 -42.03 -0.47 -7.95
N GLY A 744 -42.23 -1.29 -8.99
CA GLY A 744 -42.98 -0.95 -10.20
C GLY A 744 -42.20 -0.14 -11.22
N ASP A 745 -42.92 0.37 -12.22
CA ASP A 745 -42.33 1.18 -13.28
C ASP A 745 -41.99 2.58 -12.76
N PHE A 746 -40.83 3.11 -13.16
CA PHE A 746 -40.41 4.46 -12.82
C PHE A 746 -39.56 5.07 -13.94
N SER A 747 -39.39 6.39 -13.93
CA SER A 747 -38.57 7.11 -14.90
C SER A 747 -37.62 8.07 -14.19
N ARG A 748 -36.40 8.20 -14.69
CA ARG A 748 -35.40 9.16 -14.19
C ARG A 748 -34.88 10.03 -15.32
N THR A 749 -34.98 11.35 -15.15
CA THR A 749 -34.43 12.29 -16.11
C THR A 749 -32.92 12.41 -15.92
N ILE A 750 -32.16 12.00 -16.94
CA ILE A 750 -30.70 12.03 -16.91
C ILE A 750 -30.18 13.39 -17.35
N LEU A 751 -30.78 13.96 -18.40
CA LEU A 751 -30.35 15.21 -19.02
C LEU A 751 -31.56 16.07 -19.36
N SER A 752 -31.50 17.36 -19.03
CA SER A 752 -32.50 18.36 -19.43
C SER A 752 -31.82 19.60 -20.00
N ALA A 753 -32.35 20.15 -21.10
CA ALA A 753 -31.84 21.37 -21.73
C ALA A 753 -32.94 22.16 -22.48
N PRO A 754 -32.85 23.50 -22.57
CA PRO A 754 -33.72 24.30 -23.43
C PRO A 754 -33.66 23.92 -24.92
N SER A 755 -32.50 23.47 -25.39
CA SER A 755 -32.28 22.93 -26.74
C SER A 755 -31.46 21.66 -26.66
N LEU A 756 -32.06 20.52 -26.99
CA LEU A 756 -31.41 19.21 -27.01
C LEU A 756 -31.35 18.69 -28.46
N ASP A 757 -30.14 18.43 -28.96
CA ASP A 757 -29.91 17.81 -30.27
C ASP A 757 -29.45 16.37 -30.06
N VAL A 758 -30.33 15.42 -30.39
CA VAL A 758 -30.12 14.00 -30.16
C VAL A 758 -30.92 13.14 -31.14
N ASP A 759 -30.30 12.09 -31.67
CA ASP A 759 -31.00 10.97 -32.31
C ASP A 759 -31.04 9.79 -31.32
N ILE A 760 -32.15 9.66 -30.59
CA ILE A 760 -32.29 8.70 -29.48
C ILE A 760 -32.10 7.25 -29.93
N ASP A 761 -32.43 6.93 -31.19
CA ASP A 761 -32.29 5.58 -31.77
C ASP A 761 -30.82 5.22 -32.06
N SER A 762 -29.91 6.21 -32.02
CA SER A 762 -28.48 6.07 -32.31
C SER A 762 -27.59 5.98 -31.07
N ILE A 763 -28.16 6.18 -29.88
CA ILE A 763 -27.48 6.06 -28.58
C ILE A 763 -27.57 4.61 -28.10
N SER A 764 -26.49 4.08 -27.54
CA SER A 764 -26.49 2.79 -26.84
C SER A 764 -26.70 2.96 -25.35
N PHE A 765 -27.49 2.06 -24.75
CA PHE A 765 -27.57 1.93 -23.30
C PHE A 765 -26.65 0.81 -22.83
N ASP A 766 -25.81 1.09 -21.85
CA ASP A 766 -25.04 0.05 -21.18
C ASP A 766 -25.94 -0.71 -20.19
N THR A 767 -26.37 -1.91 -20.57
CA THR A 767 -27.19 -2.79 -19.72
C THR A 767 -26.36 -3.60 -18.73
N SER A 768 -25.03 -3.53 -18.74
CA SER A 768 -24.19 -4.38 -17.89
C SER A 768 -24.33 -4.08 -16.39
N GLY A 769 -24.69 -2.84 -16.05
CA GLY A 769 -25.01 -2.41 -14.67
C GLY A 769 -26.50 -2.39 -14.34
N LEU A 770 -27.37 -2.82 -15.25
CA LEU A 770 -28.82 -2.83 -15.02
C LEU A 770 -29.22 -4.06 -14.20
N SER A 771 -29.99 -3.85 -13.14
CA SER A 771 -30.62 -4.94 -12.38
C SER A 771 -31.37 -5.90 -13.30
N TRP A 772 -31.23 -7.21 -13.06
CA TRP A 772 -31.98 -8.22 -13.80
C TRP A 772 -33.50 -8.03 -13.68
N LEU A 773 -33.96 -7.36 -12.63
CA LEU A 773 -35.39 -7.12 -12.37
C LEU A 773 -36.03 -6.09 -13.31
N TYR A 774 -35.26 -5.20 -13.94
CA TYR A 774 -35.82 -4.13 -14.78
C TYR A 774 -35.42 -4.30 -16.25
N ASN A 775 -36.31 -3.89 -17.13
CA ASN A 775 -35.96 -3.45 -18.47
C ASN A 775 -35.77 -1.93 -18.43
N ALA A 776 -34.89 -1.38 -19.26
CA ALA A 776 -34.66 0.06 -19.35
C ALA A 776 -34.68 0.52 -20.80
N GLU A 777 -35.33 1.65 -21.07
CA GLU A 777 -35.33 2.31 -22.37
C GLU A 777 -35.17 3.83 -22.23
N TYR A 778 -34.48 4.46 -23.17
CA TYR A 778 -34.39 5.91 -23.24
C TYR A 778 -35.61 6.50 -23.94
N ILE A 779 -36.21 7.51 -23.33
CA ILE A 779 -37.30 8.29 -23.90
C ILE A 779 -36.90 9.77 -23.98
N LEU A 780 -37.39 10.43 -25.03
CA LEU A 780 -37.26 11.87 -25.22
C LEU A 780 -38.58 12.54 -24.83
N ASP A 781 -38.53 13.40 -23.82
CA ASP A 781 -39.70 14.12 -23.32
C ASP A 781 -39.59 15.62 -23.56
N GLN A 782 -40.75 16.28 -23.56
CA GLN A 782 -40.85 17.74 -23.47
C GLN A 782 -41.42 18.10 -22.11
N GLU A 783 -40.60 18.77 -21.31
CA GLU A 783 -40.92 19.18 -19.95
C GLU A 783 -41.97 20.31 -19.91
N ALA A 784 -42.65 20.43 -18.77
CA ALA A 784 -43.72 21.42 -18.59
C ALA A 784 -43.23 22.88 -18.65
N ASP A 785 -41.94 23.11 -18.43
CA ASP A 785 -41.26 24.41 -18.52
C ASP A 785 -40.81 24.77 -19.95
N GLY A 786 -40.92 23.83 -20.90
CA GLY A 786 -40.54 23.98 -22.30
C GLY A 786 -39.18 23.39 -22.66
N ASN A 787 -38.42 22.85 -21.70
CA ASN A 787 -37.16 22.14 -21.95
C ASN A 787 -37.41 20.77 -22.60
N GLN A 788 -36.36 20.21 -23.22
CA GLN A 788 -36.33 18.85 -23.74
C GLN A 788 -35.44 18.00 -22.83
N SER A 789 -35.81 16.74 -22.61
CA SER A 789 -35.11 15.87 -21.68
C SER A 789 -34.91 14.46 -22.21
N ILE A 790 -33.80 13.83 -21.80
CA ILE A 790 -33.55 12.39 -21.94
C ILE A 790 -33.88 11.76 -20.59
N SER A 791 -34.91 10.93 -20.57
CA SER A 791 -35.30 10.14 -19.41
C SER A 791 -35.03 8.67 -19.65
N LEU A 792 -34.61 7.97 -18.61
CA LEU A 792 -34.48 6.52 -18.59
C LEU A 792 -35.74 5.96 -17.94
N GLN A 793 -36.55 5.28 -18.74
CA GLN A 793 -37.77 4.61 -18.31
C GLN A 793 -37.44 3.17 -17.95
N PHE A 794 -37.79 2.79 -16.73
CA PHE A 794 -37.63 1.46 -16.21
C PHE A 794 -38.97 0.77 -16.11
N SER A 795 -39.05 -0.42 -16.69
CA SER A 795 -40.20 -1.30 -16.59
C SER A 795 -39.82 -2.52 -15.79
N GLN A 796 -40.54 -2.78 -14.69
CA GLN A 796 -40.30 -3.97 -13.90
C GLN A 796 -40.67 -5.21 -14.72
N LYS A 797 -39.77 -6.18 -14.81
CA LYS A 797 -40.03 -7.44 -15.50
C LYS A 797 -41.18 -8.19 -14.83
N THR A 798 -42.03 -8.81 -15.64
CA THR A 798 -43.09 -9.69 -15.15
C THR A 798 -42.51 -11.04 -14.72
N SER A 799 -43.29 -11.84 -14.01
CA SER A 799 -42.90 -13.22 -13.66
C SER A 799 -42.61 -14.09 -14.88
N GLU A 800 -43.33 -13.88 -15.99
CA GLU A 800 -43.07 -14.56 -17.27
C GLU A 800 -41.72 -14.14 -17.87
N ASP A 801 -41.37 -12.84 -17.80
CA ASP A 801 -40.08 -12.33 -18.29
C ASP A 801 -38.89 -12.80 -17.44
N LEU A 802 -39.13 -13.05 -16.15
CA LEU A 802 -38.14 -13.56 -15.19
C LEU A 802 -37.99 -15.09 -15.22
N GLY A 803 -38.84 -15.79 -15.97
CA GLY A 803 -38.81 -17.26 -16.04
C GLY A 803 -39.25 -17.95 -14.75
N LEU A 804 -40.05 -17.29 -13.91
CA LEU A 804 -40.49 -17.83 -12.63
C LEU A 804 -41.45 -19.01 -12.81
N ASP A 805 -41.31 -20.02 -11.94
CA ASP A 805 -42.26 -21.13 -11.87
C ASP A 805 -43.60 -20.72 -11.21
N ALA A 806 -44.55 -21.66 -11.16
CA ALA A 806 -45.90 -21.40 -10.67
C ALA A 806 -45.99 -21.09 -9.16
N GLN A 807 -44.99 -21.43 -8.35
CA GLN A 807 -44.91 -21.09 -6.92
C GLN A 807 -44.19 -19.77 -6.69
N GLN A 808 -43.09 -19.58 -7.41
CA GLN A 808 -42.34 -18.33 -7.48
C GLN A 808 -43.26 -17.17 -7.91
N ASP A 809 -44.03 -17.34 -8.99
CA ASP A 809 -44.99 -16.32 -9.48
C ASP A 809 -46.01 -15.87 -8.42
N ARG A 810 -46.52 -16.79 -7.60
CA ARG A 810 -47.52 -16.47 -6.56
C ARG A 810 -46.97 -15.63 -5.43
N THR A 811 -45.70 -15.80 -5.12
CA THR A 811 -45.02 -15.10 -4.03
C THR A 811 -44.45 -13.76 -4.50
N PHE A 812 -44.23 -13.61 -5.81
CA PHE A 812 -43.52 -12.47 -6.40
C PHE A 812 -44.13 -11.12 -6.05
N ALA A 813 -45.46 -10.96 -6.11
CA ALA A 813 -46.10 -9.69 -5.76
C ALA A 813 -45.87 -9.28 -4.30
N SER A 814 -45.99 -10.22 -3.35
CA SER A 814 -45.74 -9.99 -1.92
C SER A 814 -44.25 -9.72 -1.66
N PHE A 815 -43.36 -10.39 -2.40
CA PHE A 815 -41.92 -10.17 -2.33
C PHE A 815 -41.57 -8.74 -2.76
N ILE A 816 -42.07 -8.29 -3.92
CA ILE A 816 -41.84 -6.93 -4.43
C ILE A 816 -42.33 -5.87 -3.45
N GLU A 817 -43.52 -6.04 -2.86
CA GLU A 817 -44.02 -5.13 -1.83
C GLU A 817 -43.06 -5.04 -0.64
N MET A 818 -42.57 -6.18 -0.16
CA MET A 818 -41.70 -6.22 1.02
C MET A 818 -40.31 -5.63 0.73
N ILE A 819 -39.64 -5.96 -0.38
CA ILE A 819 -38.33 -5.37 -0.70
C ILE A 819 -38.42 -3.87 -1.04
N SER A 820 -39.58 -3.40 -1.54
CA SER A 820 -39.82 -1.96 -1.74
C SER A 820 -39.80 -1.16 -0.45
N ASN A 821 -40.09 -1.81 0.68
CA ASN A 821 -40.17 -1.18 1.99
C ASN A 821 -38.97 -1.52 2.90
N GLN A 822 -38.10 -2.45 2.48
CA GLN A 822 -36.86 -2.79 3.18
C GLN A 822 -35.64 -2.23 2.44
N GLN A 823 -35.16 -1.05 2.84
CA GLN A 823 -34.09 -0.33 2.14
C GLN A 823 -32.77 -1.13 2.04
N ASN A 824 -32.33 -1.76 3.13
CA ASN A 824 -31.08 -2.52 3.14
C ASN A 824 -31.15 -3.74 2.20
N ALA A 825 -32.23 -4.54 2.31
CA ALA A 825 -32.40 -5.70 1.46
C ALA A 825 -32.63 -5.33 -0.01
N GLY A 826 -33.45 -4.30 -0.27
CA GLY A 826 -33.75 -3.84 -1.62
C GLY A 826 -32.54 -3.25 -2.35
N SER A 827 -31.70 -2.46 -1.67
CA SER A 827 -30.49 -1.86 -2.27
C SER A 827 -29.43 -2.88 -2.66
N GLU A 828 -29.28 -3.97 -1.91
CA GLU A 828 -28.39 -5.07 -2.31
C GLU A 828 -29.03 -5.95 -3.40
N PHE A 829 -30.33 -6.24 -3.28
CA PHE A 829 -31.03 -7.07 -4.25
C PHE A 829 -31.10 -6.45 -5.65
N VAL A 830 -31.21 -5.11 -5.76
CA VAL A 830 -31.25 -4.42 -7.05
C VAL A 830 -29.91 -4.44 -7.79
N LYS A 831 -28.79 -4.72 -7.11
CA LYS A 831 -27.45 -4.83 -7.74
C LYS A 831 -27.26 -6.14 -8.51
N ILE A 832 -28.14 -7.12 -8.35
CA ILE A 832 -28.07 -8.39 -9.07
C ILE A 832 -28.41 -8.15 -10.54
N THR A 833 -27.46 -8.40 -11.44
CA THR A 833 -27.58 -8.09 -12.88
C THR A 833 -27.81 -9.32 -13.76
N ASP A 834 -27.61 -10.53 -13.24
CA ASP A 834 -27.79 -11.78 -13.97
C ASP A 834 -28.94 -12.65 -13.44
N GLU A 835 -29.48 -13.48 -14.35
CA GLU A 835 -30.60 -14.38 -14.10
C GLU A 835 -30.30 -15.44 -13.03
N THR A 836 -29.09 -16.00 -13.01
CA THR A 836 -28.78 -17.15 -12.15
C THR A 836 -28.72 -16.72 -10.70
N THR A 837 -27.96 -15.67 -10.40
CA THR A 837 -27.86 -15.11 -9.04
C THR A 837 -29.20 -14.56 -8.57
N PHE A 838 -30.01 -13.98 -9.47
CA PHE A 838 -31.36 -13.53 -9.12
C PHE A 838 -32.25 -14.69 -8.68
N LEU A 839 -32.30 -15.77 -9.46
CA LEU A 839 -33.15 -16.93 -9.15
C LEU A 839 -32.68 -17.64 -7.87
N GLU A 840 -31.37 -17.73 -7.63
CA GLU A 840 -30.82 -18.29 -6.39
C GLU A 840 -31.18 -17.43 -5.16
N ALA A 841 -30.98 -16.12 -5.25
CA ALA A 841 -31.35 -15.19 -4.19
C ALA A 841 -32.86 -15.23 -3.91
N TYR A 842 -33.68 -15.25 -4.97
CA TYR A 842 -35.13 -15.31 -4.85
C TYR A 842 -35.61 -16.63 -4.23
N GLU A 843 -35.06 -17.77 -4.65
CA GLU A 843 -35.41 -19.09 -4.09
C GLU A 843 -35.08 -19.18 -2.60
N SER A 844 -33.99 -18.56 -2.13
CA SER A 844 -33.62 -18.53 -0.70
C SER A 844 -34.68 -17.84 0.18
N ILE A 845 -35.47 -16.95 -0.41
CA ILE A 845 -36.52 -16.18 0.28
C ILE A 845 -37.82 -16.97 0.41
N LEU A 846 -38.02 -18.00 -0.43
CA LEU A 846 -39.28 -18.72 -0.50
C LEU A 846 -39.45 -19.74 0.64
N PRO A 847 -40.68 -19.93 1.15
CA PRO A 847 -40.96 -20.88 2.21
C PRO A 847 -40.95 -22.33 1.76
N GLN A 848 -40.65 -23.22 2.71
CA GLN A 848 -40.83 -24.66 2.52
C GLN A 848 -42.31 -25.04 2.38
N HIS A 849 -42.58 -26.01 1.51
CA HIS A 849 -43.89 -26.63 1.35
C HIS A 849 -43.72 -28.12 1.03
N SER A 850 -43.95 -28.99 2.02
CA SER A 850 -43.80 -30.44 1.84
C SER A 850 -44.76 -31.24 2.71
N ASP A 851 -45.12 -32.45 2.25
CA ASP A 851 -45.89 -33.43 3.03
C ASP A 851 -44.99 -34.53 3.62
N VAL A 852 -43.66 -34.31 3.66
CA VAL A 852 -42.66 -35.28 4.14
C VAL A 852 -42.95 -35.74 5.57
N ALA A 853 -43.31 -34.80 6.46
CA ALA A 853 -43.69 -35.12 7.83
C ALA A 853 -44.88 -36.11 7.89
N LEU A 854 -45.90 -35.92 7.05
CA LEU A 854 -47.04 -36.83 6.97
C LEU A 854 -46.60 -38.22 6.47
N ARG A 855 -45.69 -38.31 5.49
CA ARG A 855 -45.15 -39.58 4.98
C ARG A 855 -44.39 -40.35 6.06
N HIS A 856 -43.60 -39.67 6.88
CA HIS A 856 -42.87 -40.30 7.95
C HIS A 856 -43.78 -40.80 9.07
N LEU A 857 -44.75 -39.98 9.48
CA LEU A 857 -45.77 -40.38 10.45
C LEU A 857 -46.60 -41.60 9.96
N ASP A 858 -46.87 -41.66 8.66
CA ASP A 858 -47.52 -42.80 8.00
C ASP A 858 -46.65 -44.06 8.03
N ALA A 859 -45.36 -43.93 7.69
CA ALA A 859 -44.38 -45.02 7.77
C ALA A 859 -44.25 -45.58 9.20
N HIS A 860 -44.20 -44.69 10.20
CA HIS A 860 -44.19 -45.09 11.61
C HIS A 860 -45.43 -45.92 11.98
N THR A 861 -46.62 -45.44 11.59
CA THR A 861 -47.90 -46.13 11.82
C THR A 861 -47.89 -47.53 11.19
N ASN A 862 -47.33 -47.68 9.99
CA ASN A 862 -47.19 -48.99 9.33
C ASN A 862 -46.25 -49.95 10.09
N THR A 863 -45.12 -49.44 10.62
CA THR A 863 -44.23 -50.26 11.43
C THR A 863 -44.84 -50.69 12.76
N LEU A 864 -45.66 -49.85 13.40
CA LEU A 864 -46.42 -50.25 14.60
C LEU A 864 -47.38 -51.41 14.29
N ASN A 865 -48.07 -51.37 13.14
CA ASN A 865 -48.95 -52.45 12.71
C ASN A 865 -48.21 -53.77 12.51
N SER A 866 -46.95 -53.72 12.06
CA SER A 866 -46.12 -54.92 11.94
C SER A 866 -45.86 -55.61 13.28
N MET A 867 -45.76 -54.87 14.39
CA MET A 867 -45.63 -55.47 15.74
C MET A 867 -46.92 -56.10 16.22
N VAL A 868 -48.06 -55.47 15.93
CA VAL A 868 -49.37 -56.07 16.24
C VAL A 868 -49.55 -57.36 15.45
N SER A 869 -49.11 -57.41 14.19
CA SER A 869 -49.08 -58.64 13.40
C SER A 869 -48.17 -59.72 14.01
N GLU A 870 -47.00 -59.37 14.56
CA GLU A 870 -46.13 -60.32 15.29
C GLU A 870 -46.84 -60.89 16.52
N ARG A 871 -47.56 -60.06 17.28
CA ARG A 871 -48.38 -60.53 18.41
C ARG A 871 -49.38 -61.59 17.96
N MET A 872 -50.06 -61.38 16.83
CA MET A 872 -50.98 -62.37 16.29
C MET A 872 -50.28 -63.65 15.85
N ALA A 873 -49.08 -63.56 15.24
CA ALA A 873 -48.28 -64.74 14.93
C ALA A 873 -47.91 -65.54 16.20
N LEU A 874 -47.56 -64.87 17.30
CA LEU A 874 -47.25 -65.51 18.58
C LEU A 874 -48.48 -66.18 19.23
N LEU A 875 -49.64 -65.52 19.22
CA LEU A 875 -50.92 -66.08 19.71
C LEU A 875 -51.35 -67.32 18.90
N ARG A 876 -50.92 -67.41 17.64
CA ARG A 876 -51.24 -68.52 16.75
C ARG A 876 -50.32 -69.72 16.95
N ASP A 877 -49.05 -69.45 17.20
CA ASP A 877 -48.04 -70.49 17.35
C ASP A 877 -47.86 -70.97 18.79
N SER A 878 -48.29 -70.20 19.77
CA SER A 878 -48.34 -70.62 21.17
C SER A 878 -49.76 -70.49 21.71
N SER A 879 -50.25 -71.42 22.54
CA SER A 879 -51.52 -71.23 23.28
C SER A 879 -51.38 -70.21 24.42
N ASN A 880 -50.43 -69.29 24.29
CA ASN A 880 -49.97 -68.41 25.36
C ASN A 880 -50.82 -67.15 25.38
N THR A 881 -51.57 -67.00 26.48
CA THR A 881 -52.44 -65.84 26.75
C THR A 881 -51.78 -64.83 27.69
N SER A 882 -50.46 -64.92 27.88
CA SER A 882 -49.68 -64.06 28.79
C SER A 882 -49.76 -62.59 28.40
N ASN A 883 -49.56 -61.73 29.39
CA ASN A 883 -49.40 -60.30 29.17
C ASN A 883 -48.07 -60.08 28.44
N GLY A 884 -48.00 -58.99 27.69
CA GLY A 884 -46.82 -58.59 26.94
C GLY A 884 -46.42 -57.17 27.25
N PHE A 885 -45.13 -56.95 27.47
CA PHE A 885 -44.52 -55.63 27.30
C PHE A 885 -43.61 -55.71 26.09
N TRP A 886 -43.61 -54.70 25.23
CA TRP A 886 -42.73 -54.65 24.07
C TRP A 886 -42.16 -53.26 23.86
N LEU A 887 -41.01 -53.26 23.19
CA LEU A 887 -40.23 -52.10 22.83
C LEU A 887 -39.84 -52.23 21.36
N GLN A 888 -39.83 -51.13 20.64
CA GLN A 888 -39.37 -51.06 19.27
C GLN A 888 -38.58 -49.77 19.05
N GLU A 889 -37.45 -49.91 18.40
CA GLU A 889 -36.70 -48.82 17.77
C GLU A 889 -36.95 -48.86 16.26
N LEU A 890 -37.09 -47.67 15.65
CA LEU A 890 -37.36 -47.45 14.24
C LEU A 890 -36.33 -46.46 13.70
N VAL A 891 -35.77 -46.78 12.54
CA VAL A 891 -35.03 -45.82 11.70
C VAL A 891 -35.70 -45.78 10.34
N SER A 892 -35.80 -44.59 9.74
CA SER A 892 -36.29 -44.45 8.37
C SER A 892 -35.54 -43.40 7.59
N GLN A 893 -35.45 -43.61 6.28
CA GLN A 893 -35.02 -42.64 5.30
C GLN A 893 -36.17 -42.45 4.30
N THR A 894 -36.54 -41.19 4.03
CA THR A 894 -37.53 -40.81 3.03
C THR A 894 -36.83 -39.93 2.00
N THR A 895 -37.02 -40.22 0.71
CA THR A 895 -36.64 -39.31 -0.36
C THR A 895 -37.87 -39.01 -1.20
N VAL A 896 -38.03 -37.74 -1.59
CA VAL A 896 -39.06 -37.27 -2.52
C VAL A 896 -38.34 -36.64 -3.71
N ASP A 897 -38.66 -37.09 -4.92
CA ASP A 897 -38.07 -36.55 -6.14
C ASP A 897 -38.74 -35.22 -6.51
N ALA A 898 -38.01 -34.34 -7.18
CA ALA A 898 -38.55 -33.05 -7.63
C ALA A 898 -39.63 -33.27 -8.71
N SER A 899 -40.65 -32.42 -8.69
CA SER A 899 -41.70 -32.34 -9.73
C SER A 899 -41.99 -30.87 -10.06
N GLU A 900 -42.90 -30.61 -11.02
CA GLU A 900 -43.22 -29.26 -11.51
C GLU A 900 -43.60 -28.26 -10.40
N ASN A 901 -44.13 -28.73 -9.27
CA ASN A 901 -44.56 -27.89 -8.14
C ASN A 901 -44.06 -28.41 -6.78
N VAL A 902 -42.98 -29.20 -6.74
CA VAL A 902 -42.44 -29.79 -5.50
C VAL A 902 -40.93 -29.89 -5.57
N ASN A 903 -40.24 -29.30 -4.59
CA ASN A 903 -38.80 -29.45 -4.42
C ASN A 903 -38.41 -30.88 -4.04
N ALA A 904 -37.23 -31.34 -4.46
CA ALA A 904 -36.73 -32.64 -4.02
C ALA A 904 -36.32 -32.58 -2.54
N TYR A 905 -36.76 -33.56 -1.74
CA TYR A 905 -36.50 -33.62 -0.30
C TYR A 905 -35.76 -34.89 0.08
N SER A 906 -34.91 -34.78 1.11
CA SER A 906 -34.29 -35.91 1.79
C SER A 906 -34.56 -35.81 3.29
N GLY A 907 -35.15 -36.85 3.85
CA GLY A 907 -35.52 -36.92 5.26
C GLY A 907 -34.98 -38.18 5.93
N ARG A 908 -34.60 -38.04 7.20
CA ARG A 908 -34.23 -39.15 8.08
C ARG A 908 -35.05 -39.06 9.36
N GLY A 909 -35.42 -40.20 9.90
CA GLY A 909 -36.14 -40.24 11.17
C GLY A 909 -35.73 -41.40 12.05
N PHE A 910 -35.92 -41.19 13.34
CA PHE A 910 -35.63 -42.11 14.43
C PHE A 910 -36.84 -42.16 15.36
N GLY A 911 -37.28 -43.36 15.70
CA GLY A 911 -38.48 -43.55 16.51
C GLY A 911 -38.30 -44.60 17.59
N PHE A 912 -39.01 -44.40 18.69
CA PHE A 912 -39.11 -45.34 19.78
C PHE A 912 -40.57 -45.56 20.15
N THR A 913 -40.99 -46.82 20.18
CA THR A 913 -42.34 -47.20 20.62
C THR A 913 -42.27 -48.23 21.73
N ALA A 914 -43.02 -48.02 22.79
CA ALA A 914 -43.27 -49.02 23.82
C ALA A 914 -44.76 -49.38 23.85
N GLY A 915 -45.07 -50.64 24.17
CA GLY A 915 -46.44 -51.08 24.31
C GLY A 915 -46.63 -52.11 25.40
N VAL A 916 -47.83 -52.13 25.97
CA VAL A 916 -48.26 -53.16 26.91
C VAL A 916 -49.62 -53.70 26.48
N ASP A 917 -49.77 -55.01 26.45
CA ASP A 917 -51.04 -55.66 26.16
C ASP A 917 -51.33 -56.85 27.06
N ARG A 918 -52.63 -57.12 27.15
CA ARG A 918 -53.15 -58.31 27.82
C ARG A 918 -54.39 -58.82 27.12
N ARG A 919 -54.73 -60.07 27.40
CA ARG A 919 -56.03 -60.62 27.05
C ARG A 919 -57.13 -60.00 27.90
N ILE A 920 -58.25 -59.59 27.29
CA ILE A 920 -59.42 -59.08 28.03
C ILE A 920 -60.70 -59.74 27.54
N GLY A 921 -61.33 -60.53 28.41
CA GLY A 921 -62.60 -61.20 28.10
C GLY A 921 -62.45 -62.17 26.93
N PHE A 922 -63.19 -61.92 25.85
CA PHE A 922 -63.14 -62.69 24.61
C PHE A 922 -62.09 -62.17 23.61
N ILE A 923 -61.50 -60.99 23.83
CA ILE A 923 -60.49 -60.40 22.95
C ILE A 923 -59.10 -60.96 23.30
N ASP A 924 -58.42 -61.51 22.31
CA ASP A 924 -57.14 -62.20 22.44
C ASP A 924 -55.98 -61.28 22.87
N SER A 925 -55.92 -60.04 22.37
CA SER A 925 -54.99 -59.02 22.83
C SER A 925 -55.58 -57.61 22.69
N MET A 926 -55.49 -56.83 23.76
CA MET A 926 -55.77 -55.40 23.77
C MET A 926 -54.66 -54.68 24.53
N GLY A 927 -54.14 -53.61 23.94
CA GLY A 927 -52.98 -52.91 24.49
C GLY A 927 -53.00 -51.40 24.29
N LEU A 928 -52.10 -50.75 25.02
CA LEU A 928 -51.77 -49.32 24.90
C LEU A 928 -50.35 -49.19 24.38
N THR A 929 -50.09 -48.13 23.62
CA THR A 929 -48.78 -47.77 23.08
C THR A 929 -48.43 -46.33 23.42
N PHE A 930 -47.13 -46.08 23.53
CA PHE A 930 -46.53 -44.76 23.62
C PHE A 930 -45.39 -44.71 22.61
N SER A 931 -45.36 -43.68 21.77
CA SER A 931 -44.34 -43.47 20.75
C SER A 931 -43.73 -42.07 20.85
N ILE A 932 -42.42 -41.99 20.64
CA ILE A 932 -41.69 -40.75 20.38
C ILE A 932 -41.00 -40.94 19.03
N ASN A 933 -41.22 -40.02 18.09
CA ASN A 933 -40.58 -40.05 16.78
C ASN A 933 -39.96 -38.71 16.52
N ASP A 934 -38.71 -38.71 16.07
CA ASP A 934 -37.96 -37.54 15.69
C ASP A 934 -37.59 -37.66 14.21
N GLU A 935 -37.80 -36.60 13.47
CA GLU A 935 -37.56 -36.54 12.04
C GLU A 935 -36.87 -35.23 11.69
N LYS A 936 -36.01 -35.30 10.68
CA LYS A 936 -35.35 -34.15 10.10
C LYS A 936 -35.33 -34.30 8.58
N TYR A 937 -35.78 -33.29 7.85
CA TYR A 937 -35.85 -33.27 6.40
C TYR A 937 -35.46 -31.91 5.83
N GLU A 938 -34.74 -31.94 4.72
CA GLU A 938 -34.18 -30.76 4.05
C GLU A 938 -34.50 -30.81 2.55
N THR A 939 -34.60 -29.64 1.92
CA THR A 939 -34.61 -29.53 0.47
C THR A 939 -33.24 -29.90 -0.09
N THR A 940 -33.20 -30.39 -1.33
CA THR A 940 -31.94 -30.68 -2.04
C THR A 940 -31.55 -29.57 -3.03
N THR A 941 -32.12 -28.39 -2.85
CA THR A 941 -31.86 -27.15 -3.61
C THR A 941 -30.60 -26.43 -3.09
N SER A 942 -30.17 -25.36 -3.77
CA SER A 942 -29.03 -24.52 -3.34
C SER A 942 -29.34 -23.71 -2.08
N ALA A 943 -30.59 -23.33 -1.84
CA ALA A 943 -31.03 -22.66 -0.63
C ALA A 943 -31.09 -23.62 0.58
N PHE A 944 -30.48 -23.22 1.70
CA PHE A 944 -30.55 -23.96 2.97
C PHE A 944 -31.94 -23.83 3.58
N ASN A 945 -32.65 -24.94 3.69
CA ASN A 945 -33.98 -25.00 4.28
C ASN A 945 -34.23 -26.38 4.91
N GLU A 946 -34.34 -26.40 6.23
CA GLU A 946 -34.36 -27.59 7.05
C GLU A 946 -35.53 -27.56 8.03
N THR A 947 -36.33 -28.62 8.07
CA THR A 947 -37.36 -28.78 9.10
C THR A 947 -37.16 -30.06 9.89
N SER A 948 -37.28 -29.93 11.21
CA SER A 948 -37.36 -31.05 12.14
C SER A 948 -38.76 -31.17 12.72
N SER A 949 -39.17 -32.41 13.01
CA SER A 949 -40.43 -32.68 13.69
C SER A 949 -40.26 -33.75 14.76
N THR A 950 -40.81 -33.50 15.95
CA THR A 950 -40.83 -34.46 17.05
C THR A 950 -42.27 -34.78 17.45
N ASN A 951 -42.71 -36.01 17.26
CA ASN A 951 -44.05 -36.48 17.56
C ASN A 951 -44.11 -37.34 18.83
N PHE A 952 -44.96 -36.94 19.77
CA PHE A 952 -45.31 -37.70 20.99
C PHE A 952 -46.73 -38.26 20.84
N ALA A 953 -46.86 -39.57 20.68
CA ALA A 953 -48.15 -40.22 20.44
C ALA A 953 -48.53 -41.25 21.51
N LEU A 954 -49.82 -41.29 21.83
CA LEU A 954 -50.45 -42.33 22.64
C LEU A 954 -51.42 -43.12 21.76
N GLY A 955 -51.34 -44.44 21.83
CA GLY A 955 -52.16 -45.32 21.01
C GLY A 955 -52.84 -46.43 21.79
N PHE A 956 -53.85 -47.00 21.15
CA PHE A 956 -54.45 -48.26 21.56
C PHE A 956 -54.50 -49.22 20.37
N TYR A 957 -54.45 -50.51 20.66
CA TYR A 957 -54.64 -51.54 19.64
C TYR A 957 -55.42 -52.74 20.15
N ILE A 958 -56.08 -53.40 19.21
CA ILE A 958 -56.84 -54.62 19.39
C ILE A 958 -56.34 -55.63 18.36
N ALA A 959 -56.10 -56.86 18.81
CA ALA A 959 -55.72 -57.96 17.96
C ALA A 959 -56.54 -59.20 18.36
N GLU A 960 -57.33 -59.72 17.42
CA GLU A 960 -58.34 -60.76 17.67
C GLU A 960 -58.32 -61.81 16.56
N ARG A 961 -58.41 -63.09 16.94
CA ARG A 961 -58.54 -64.18 15.98
C ARG A 961 -59.99 -64.57 15.75
N ILE A 962 -60.44 -64.47 14.51
CA ILE A 962 -61.79 -64.83 14.08
C ILE A 962 -61.71 -66.03 13.13
N GLY A 963 -61.69 -67.23 13.71
CA GLY A 963 -61.64 -68.50 12.95
C GLY A 963 -60.31 -68.69 12.22
N PHE A 964 -60.35 -68.56 10.88
CA PHE A 964 -59.19 -68.71 9.99
C PHE A 964 -58.50 -67.38 9.62
N ALA A 965 -59.00 -66.26 10.15
CA ALA A 965 -58.48 -64.92 9.92
C ALA A 965 -58.13 -64.23 11.23
N ASP A 966 -57.13 -63.35 11.18
CA ASP A 966 -56.72 -62.49 12.27
C ASP A 966 -57.08 -61.04 11.92
N LEU A 967 -57.77 -60.38 12.83
CA LEU A 967 -58.16 -58.98 12.74
C LEU A 967 -57.24 -58.17 13.66
N GLN A 968 -56.63 -57.11 13.12
CA GLN A 968 -55.94 -56.11 13.91
C GLN A 968 -56.50 -54.72 13.63
N MET A 969 -56.57 -53.92 14.67
CA MET A 969 -56.98 -52.52 14.64
C MET A 969 -56.08 -51.72 15.57
N SER A 970 -55.61 -50.56 15.13
CA SER A 970 -54.86 -49.62 15.96
C SER A 970 -55.37 -48.20 15.74
N ALA A 971 -55.29 -47.38 16.78
CA ALA A 971 -55.52 -45.95 16.68
C ALA A 971 -54.53 -45.19 17.56
N GLN A 972 -54.09 -44.03 17.10
CA GLN A 972 -53.10 -43.19 17.77
C GLN A 972 -53.53 -41.72 17.69
N ILE A 973 -53.24 -40.98 18.75
CA ILE A 973 -53.33 -39.51 18.79
C ILE A 973 -52.02 -38.98 19.37
N GLY A 974 -51.44 -37.96 18.75
CA GLY A 974 -50.16 -37.40 19.17
C GLY A 974 -50.06 -35.90 18.95
N GLN A 975 -49.12 -35.28 19.66
CA GLN A 975 -48.70 -33.90 19.43
C GLN A 975 -47.36 -33.94 18.70
N THR A 976 -47.27 -33.22 17.58
CA THR A 976 -46.04 -33.06 16.80
C THR A 976 -45.57 -31.63 16.91
N ASN A 977 -44.36 -31.44 17.40
CA ASN A 977 -43.71 -30.13 17.44
C ASN A 977 -42.77 -30.03 16.25
N PHE A 978 -42.70 -28.85 15.64
CA PHE A 978 -41.88 -28.60 14.48
C PHE A 978 -40.93 -27.44 14.76
N LYS A 979 -39.72 -27.54 14.22
CA LYS A 979 -38.76 -26.44 14.13
C LYS A 979 -38.23 -26.35 12.70
N SER A 980 -38.30 -25.18 12.08
CA SER A 980 -37.69 -24.89 10.77
C SER A 980 -36.54 -23.90 10.89
N GLU A 981 -35.53 -24.07 10.03
CA GLU A 981 -34.41 -23.14 9.85
C GLU A 981 -34.23 -22.89 8.35
N ARG A 982 -34.18 -21.61 7.95
CA ARG A 982 -33.95 -21.15 6.57
C ARG A 982 -32.91 -20.03 6.56
N GLU A 983 -32.02 -20.04 5.58
CA GLU A 983 -31.01 -19.00 5.38
C GLU A 983 -31.31 -18.22 4.09
N VAL A 984 -31.40 -16.89 4.20
CA VAL A 984 -31.44 -15.97 3.06
C VAL A 984 -30.05 -15.38 2.89
N ASN A 985 -29.38 -15.69 1.78
CA ASN A 985 -28.00 -15.26 1.56
C ASN A 985 -27.78 -14.85 0.09
N PHE A 986 -27.39 -13.59 -0.10
CA PHE A 986 -26.91 -13.05 -1.38
C PHE A 986 -25.89 -11.94 -1.10
N GLU A 987 -25.18 -11.50 -2.14
CA GLU A 987 -24.10 -10.52 -1.98
C GLU A 987 -24.58 -9.26 -1.25
N GLY A 988 -23.95 -8.94 -0.13
CA GLY A 988 -24.30 -7.79 0.72
C GLY A 988 -25.41 -8.02 1.75
N PHE A 989 -26.10 -9.18 1.75
CA PHE A 989 -27.21 -9.45 2.66
C PHE A 989 -27.26 -10.90 3.17
N ASN A 990 -27.40 -11.06 4.49
CA ASN A 990 -27.64 -12.36 5.13
C ASN A 990 -28.75 -12.23 6.20
N SER A 991 -29.67 -13.18 6.22
CA SER A 991 -30.65 -13.37 7.30
C SER A 991 -30.90 -14.84 7.61
N ASP A 992 -30.59 -15.24 8.85
CA ASP A 992 -31.09 -16.48 9.47
C ASP A 992 -32.55 -16.35 9.91
N ILE A 993 -33.36 -17.37 9.61
CA ILE A 993 -34.80 -17.38 9.86
C ILE A 993 -35.20 -18.71 10.54
N GLU A 994 -35.86 -18.61 11.69
CA GLU A 994 -36.28 -19.77 12.50
C GLU A 994 -37.81 -19.76 12.69
N GLY A 995 -38.45 -20.92 12.59
CA GLY A 995 -39.88 -21.09 12.89
C GLY A 995 -40.14 -22.22 13.89
N ASP A 996 -41.04 -22.00 14.85
CA ASP A 996 -41.44 -22.99 15.86
C ASP A 996 -42.96 -23.14 15.90
N TRP A 997 -43.48 -24.34 15.69
CA TRP A 997 -44.93 -24.58 15.76
C TRP A 997 -45.31 -25.97 16.26
N SER A 998 -46.60 -26.19 16.48
CA SER A 998 -47.17 -27.44 16.97
C SER A 998 -48.26 -27.94 16.03
N GLY A 999 -48.56 -29.23 16.12
CA GLY A 999 -49.63 -29.87 15.38
C GLY A 999 -50.20 -31.09 16.10
N LEU A 1000 -51.41 -31.48 15.71
CA LEU A 1000 -52.11 -32.66 16.21
C LEU A 1000 -52.10 -33.76 15.14
N THR A 1001 -51.58 -34.94 15.50
CA THR A 1001 -51.60 -36.13 14.65
C THR A 1001 -52.65 -37.12 15.10
N GLN A 1002 -53.37 -37.70 14.14
CA GLN A 1002 -54.34 -38.78 14.38
C GLN A 1002 -54.15 -39.87 13.34
N ALA A 1003 -54.01 -41.12 13.78
CA ALA A 1003 -53.85 -42.26 12.89
C ALA A 1003 -54.78 -43.40 13.27
N TYR A 1004 -55.39 -44.04 12.28
CA TYR A 1004 -56.24 -45.22 12.44
C TYR A 1004 -55.83 -46.27 11.43
N SER A 1005 -55.76 -47.53 11.83
CA SER A 1005 -55.49 -48.59 10.88
C SER A 1005 -56.20 -49.89 11.22
N THR A 1006 -56.48 -50.67 10.18
CA THR A 1006 -57.05 -52.01 10.29
C THR A 1006 -56.42 -52.93 9.27
N GLN A 1007 -56.21 -54.18 9.65
CA GLN A 1007 -55.71 -55.21 8.75
C GLN A 1007 -56.34 -56.55 9.10
N ILE A 1008 -56.66 -57.30 8.05
CA ILE A 1008 -57.18 -58.67 8.12
C ILE A 1008 -56.15 -59.56 7.43
N SER A 1009 -55.70 -60.61 8.12
CA SER A 1009 -54.74 -61.57 7.57
C SER A 1009 -55.25 -63.00 7.71
N SER A 1010 -54.95 -63.88 6.74
CA SER A 1010 -55.35 -65.29 6.80
C SER A 1010 -54.13 -66.22 6.63
N PRO A 1011 -53.55 -66.71 7.73
CA PRO A 1011 -52.36 -67.55 7.70
C PRO A 1011 -52.65 -69.01 7.30
N GLN A 1012 -51.90 -69.52 6.34
CA GLN A 1012 -51.99 -70.91 5.88
C GLN A 1012 -50.64 -71.61 6.05
N LYS A 1013 -50.62 -72.74 6.77
CA LYS A 1013 -49.41 -73.57 6.95
C LYS A 1013 -49.34 -74.61 5.82
N LEU A 1014 -48.31 -74.53 4.96
CA LEU A 1014 -48.01 -75.44 3.86
C LEU A 1014 -46.69 -76.17 4.11
N GLY A 1015 -46.69 -77.09 5.07
CA GLY A 1015 -45.48 -77.82 5.48
C GLY A 1015 -44.48 -76.89 6.17
N TRP A 1016 -43.30 -76.70 5.56
CA TRP A 1016 -42.23 -75.83 6.07
C TRP A 1016 -42.45 -74.34 5.76
N LEU A 1017 -43.37 -74.02 4.84
CA LEU A 1017 -43.69 -72.66 4.42
C LEU A 1017 -45.03 -72.21 5.02
N ARG A 1018 -45.10 -70.98 5.49
CA ARG A 1018 -46.32 -70.27 5.88
C ARG A 1018 -46.60 -69.19 4.87
N VAL A 1019 -47.83 -69.17 4.36
CA VAL A 1019 -48.30 -68.13 3.44
C VAL A 1019 -49.40 -67.36 4.14
N THR A 1020 -49.24 -66.05 4.28
CA THR A 1020 -50.19 -65.18 4.99
C THR A 1020 -50.62 -64.04 4.07
N PRO A 1021 -51.64 -64.24 3.21
CA PRO A 1021 -52.31 -63.14 2.55
C PRO A 1021 -52.91 -62.17 3.60
N HIS A 1022 -52.81 -60.88 3.33
CA HIS A 1022 -53.38 -59.83 4.15
C HIS A 1022 -53.92 -58.68 3.30
N ILE A 1023 -54.93 -58.00 3.84
CA ILE A 1023 -55.51 -56.77 3.28
C ILE A 1023 -55.72 -55.78 4.42
N GLY A 1024 -55.46 -54.49 4.18
CA GLY A 1024 -55.56 -53.46 5.20
C GLY A 1024 -56.01 -52.12 4.66
N ALA A 1025 -56.34 -51.23 5.59
CA ALA A 1025 -56.60 -49.82 5.34
C ALA A 1025 -56.04 -48.98 6.49
N SER A 1026 -55.46 -47.83 6.17
CA SER A 1026 -54.89 -46.88 7.14
C SER A 1026 -55.26 -45.46 6.79
N TYR A 1027 -55.68 -44.68 7.78
CA TYR A 1027 -55.93 -43.25 7.69
C TYR A 1027 -54.97 -42.53 8.63
N ILE A 1028 -54.38 -41.44 8.18
CA ILE A 1028 -53.60 -40.53 9.00
C ILE A 1028 -53.93 -39.08 8.66
N SER A 1029 -53.92 -38.21 9.66
CA SER A 1029 -54.10 -36.76 9.51
C SER A 1029 -53.14 -36.03 10.45
N LEU A 1030 -52.63 -34.90 9.96
CA LEU A 1030 -51.76 -33.95 10.66
C LEU A 1030 -52.39 -32.56 10.49
N ASN A 1031 -52.80 -31.96 11.59
CA ASN A 1031 -53.32 -30.60 11.63
C ASN A 1031 -52.31 -29.69 12.32
N GLN A 1032 -51.74 -28.72 11.61
CA GLN A 1032 -50.66 -27.85 12.05
C GLN A 1032 -51.22 -26.48 12.44
N ASP A 1033 -50.79 -25.97 13.60
CA ASP A 1033 -51.18 -24.65 14.09
C ASP A 1033 -50.54 -23.54 13.24
N ALA A 1034 -51.17 -22.36 13.19
CA ALA A 1034 -50.57 -21.16 12.62
C ALA A 1034 -49.31 -20.75 13.41
N TYR A 1035 -48.31 -20.21 12.70
CA TYR A 1035 -47.04 -19.78 13.30
C TYR A 1035 -46.42 -18.60 12.57
N GLU A 1036 -45.45 -17.96 13.20
CA GLU A 1036 -44.69 -16.83 12.66
C GLU A 1036 -43.21 -17.12 12.83
N GLU A 1037 -42.43 -16.93 11.76
CA GLU A 1037 -40.98 -17.06 11.77
C GLU A 1037 -40.34 -15.84 12.47
N THR A 1038 -39.18 -16.07 13.08
CA THR A 1038 -38.28 -15.02 13.60
C THR A 1038 -37.06 -14.92 12.70
N ALA A 1039 -36.63 -13.70 12.37
CA ALA A 1039 -35.47 -13.46 11.51
C ALA A 1039 -34.45 -12.56 12.19
N SER A 1040 -33.18 -12.74 11.83
CA SER A 1040 -32.10 -11.84 12.21
C SER A 1040 -32.18 -10.50 11.47
N ASN A 1041 -32.46 -10.50 10.15
CA ASN A 1041 -32.40 -9.30 9.31
C ASN A 1041 -33.62 -9.12 8.36
N GLY A 1042 -34.78 -9.72 8.65
CA GLY A 1042 -36.01 -9.55 7.85
C GLY A 1042 -36.42 -10.82 7.08
N PHE A 1043 -37.34 -10.70 6.11
CA PHE A 1043 -37.88 -11.83 5.34
C PHE A 1043 -38.60 -12.95 6.12
N ASN A 1044 -38.93 -12.74 7.39
CA ASN A 1044 -39.74 -13.69 8.16
C ASN A 1044 -41.19 -13.72 7.67
N LEU A 1045 -41.77 -14.92 7.68
CA LEU A 1045 -43.14 -15.18 7.22
C LEU A 1045 -44.07 -15.56 8.37
N ALA A 1046 -45.33 -15.15 8.26
CA ALA A 1046 -46.43 -15.67 9.07
C ALA A 1046 -47.25 -16.67 8.25
N PHE A 1047 -47.53 -17.84 8.81
CA PHE A 1047 -48.28 -18.93 8.19
C PHE A 1047 -49.61 -19.19 8.92
N SER A 1048 -50.65 -19.50 8.15
CA SER A 1048 -51.94 -19.96 8.67
C SER A 1048 -51.89 -21.43 9.15
N GLU A 1049 -52.96 -21.85 9.83
CA GLU A 1049 -53.20 -23.28 10.10
C GLU A 1049 -53.29 -24.08 8.79
N SER A 1050 -52.87 -25.36 8.83
CA SER A 1050 -52.86 -26.27 7.67
C SER A 1050 -53.23 -27.70 8.07
N GLU A 1051 -54.11 -28.35 7.30
CA GLU A 1051 -54.54 -29.74 7.52
C GLU A 1051 -54.15 -30.63 6.35
N SER A 1052 -53.35 -31.66 6.62
CA SER A 1052 -53.00 -32.71 5.64
C SER A 1052 -53.53 -34.08 6.11
N ASN A 1053 -53.97 -34.92 5.18
CA ASN A 1053 -54.48 -36.25 5.50
C ASN A 1053 -54.28 -37.25 4.36
N LYS A 1054 -54.27 -38.54 4.71
CA LYS A 1054 -54.04 -39.64 3.77
C LYS A 1054 -54.82 -40.89 4.19
N LEU A 1055 -55.63 -41.42 3.28
CA LEU A 1055 -56.29 -42.72 3.39
C LEU A 1055 -55.65 -43.68 2.38
N THR A 1056 -55.14 -44.80 2.87
CA THR A 1056 -54.47 -45.83 2.07
C THR A 1056 -55.15 -47.18 2.22
N GLY A 1057 -55.23 -47.92 1.11
CA GLY A 1057 -55.58 -49.34 1.08
C GLY A 1057 -54.34 -50.17 0.76
N SER A 1058 -54.20 -51.34 1.40
CA SER A 1058 -53.06 -52.24 1.16
C SER A 1058 -53.51 -53.68 0.96
N ALA A 1059 -52.79 -54.41 0.10
CA ALA A 1059 -52.96 -55.84 -0.08
C ALA A 1059 -51.59 -56.50 -0.29
N GLY A 1060 -51.34 -57.61 0.38
CA GLY A 1060 -50.04 -58.27 0.33
C GLY A 1060 -50.07 -59.73 0.75
N VAL A 1061 -48.90 -60.37 0.64
CA VAL A 1061 -48.66 -61.74 1.05
C VAL A 1061 -47.33 -61.85 1.77
N SER A 1062 -47.37 -62.43 2.98
CA SER A 1062 -46.18 -62.77 3.75
C SER A 1062 -45.83 -64.23 3.57
N LEU A 1063 -44.59 -64.51 3.15
CA LEU A 1063 -44.03 -65.85 2.98
C LEU A 1063 -43.00 -66.11 4.08
N GLY A 1064 -43.34 -66.96 5.03
CA GLY A 1064 -42.53 -67.20 6.22
C GLY A 1064 -42.08 -68.65 6.39
N VAL A 1065 -40.84 -68.86 6.81
CA VAL A 1065 -40.29 -70.17 7.20
C VAL A 1065 -40.12 -70.20 8.73
N PHE A 1066 -40.40 -71.34 9.35
CA PHE A 1066 -40.27 -71.51 10.80
C PHE A 1066 -39.33 -72.67 11.14
N TRP A 1067 -38.30 -72.40 11.94
CA TRP A 1067 -37.33 -73.35 12.43
C TRP A 1067 -37.48 -73.54 13.96
N PRO A 1068 -38.09 -74.64 14.43
CA PRO A 1068 -38.19 -74.93 15.85
C PRO A 1068 -36.83 -75.31 16.47
N SER A 1069 -36.54 -74.84 17.69
CA SER A 1069 -35.36 -75.22 18.47
C SER A 1069 -35.59 -76.57 19.15
N ASN A 1070 -34.96 -77.63 18.64
CA ASN A 1070 -35.15 -79.01 19.07
C ASN A 1070 -34.24 -79.39 20.26
N SER A 1071 -34.77 -79.45 21.48
CA SER A 1071 -34.10 -80.08 22.64
C SER A 1071 -34.57 -81.52 22.81
N GLY A 1072 -34.02 -82.45 22.01
CA GLY A 1072 -33.90 -83.87 22.40
C GLY A 1072 -34.85 -84.92 21.77
N ARG A 1073 -34.28 -85.69 20.83
CA ARG A 1073 -34.55 -87.10 20.44
C ARG A 1073 -35.93 -87.55 19.92
N ASN A 1074 -35.88 -88.08 18.69
CA ASN A 1074 -36.72 -89.12 18.06
C ASN A 1074 -38.25 -88.97 18.10
N SER A 1075 -38.85 -88.68 16.95
CA SER A 1075 -39.71 -89.61 16.21
C SER A 1075 -40.42 -88.89 15.05
N PHE A 1076 -40.35 -89.49 13.86
CA PHE A 1076 -41.37 -89.30 12.84
C PHE A 1076 -42.56 -90.13 13.35
N ASP A 1077 -43.46 -89.51 14.11
CA ASP A 1077 -44.72 -90.15 14.50
C ASP A 1077 -45.90 -89.30 14.04
N LEU A 1078 -46.65 -89.86 13.10
CA LEU A 1078 -47.93 -89.40 12.62
C LEU A 1078 -48.98 -89.89 13.61
N SER A 1079 -49.29 -89.11 14.65
CA SER A 1079 -50.57 -89.29 15.35
C SER A 1079 -51.05 -88.02 16.06
N GLU A 1080 -52.36 -87.88 15.95
CA GLU A 1080 -53.24 -86.80 16.38
C GLU A 1080 -53.50 -86.89 17.90
N ASN A 1081 -53.57 -85.73 18.56
CA ASN A 1081 -54.03 -85.50 19.94
C ASN A 1081 -53.17 -85.98 21.13
N GLN A 1082 -52.33 -85.08 21.66
CA GLN A 1082 -52.16 -84.89 23.11
C GLN A 1082 -51.70 -83.44 23.39
N GLN A 1083 -52.47 -82.74 24.22
CA GLN A 1083 -52.11 -81.48 24.86
C GLN A 1083 -50.85 -81.68 25.71
N SER A 1084 -49.76 -81.02 25.33
CA SER A 1084 -48.57 -80.87 26.14
C SER A 1084 -47.99 -79.49 25.82
N ASN A 1085 -47.87 -78.65 26.85
CA ASN A 1085 -47.19 -77.35 26.86
C ASN A 1085 -45.75 -77.50 26.32
N SER A 1086 -45.60 -77.52 24.99
CA SER A 1086 -44.29 -77.40 24.35
C SER A 1086 -44.01 -75.93 24.14
N SER A 1087 -43.02 -75.46 24.89
CA SER A 1087 -42.51 -74.11 24.86
C SER A 1087 -41.76 -73.94 23.53
N LEU A 1088 -42.36 -73.17 22.60
CA LEU A 1088 -41.87 -73.05 21.22
C LEU A 1088 -40.78 -71.98 21.15
N ASN A 1089 -39.57 -72.41 21.50
CA ASN A 1089 -38.36 -71.69 21.15
C ASN A 1089 -38.05 -71.93 19.66
N GLY A 1090 -37.74 -70.90 18.87
CA GLY A 1090 -37.49 -71.07 17.44
C GLY A 1090 -37.21 -69.77 16.69
N TRP A 1091 -36.83 -69.90 15.42
CA TRP A 1091 -36.55 -68.78 14.53
C TRP A 1091 -37.58 -68.73 13.40
N HIS A 1092 -38.03 -67.53 13.06
CA HIS A 1092 -38.94 -67.27 11.95
C HIS A 1092 -38.31 -66.24 11.02
N ALA A 1093 -38.14 -66.58 9.75
CA ALA A 1093 -37.80 -65.61 8.73
C ALA A 1093 -38.98 -65.43 7.78
N ALA A 1094 -39.33 -64.20 7.45
CA ALA A 1094 -40.42 -63.90 6.52
C ALA A 1094 -40.03 -62.83 5.51
N VAL A 1095 -40.51 -63.00 4.29
CA VAL A 1095 -40.51 -61.98 3.23
C VAL A 1095 -41.95 -61.53 3.04
N ASP A 1096 -42.18 -60.23 3.09
CA ASP A 1096 -43.45 -59.59 2.81
C ASP A 1096 -43.39 -58.89 1.45
N LEU A 1097 -44.44 -59.07 0.65
CA LEU A 1097 -44.61 -58.44 -0.65
C LEU A 1097 -46.03 -57.89 -0.73
N GLY A 1098 -46.18 -56.61 -1.02
CA GLY A 1098 -47.46 -55.93 -1.04
C GLY A 1098 -47.54 -54.78 -2.04
N ILE A 1099 -48.77 -54.33 -2.25
CA ILE A 1099 -49.09 -53.09 -2.95
C ILE A 1099 -49.92 -52.24 -2.00
N ARG A 1100 -49.61 -50.96 -1.94
CA ARG A 1100 -50.34 -49.95 -1.18
C ARG A 1100 -50.76 -48.84 -2.12
N ASP A 1101 -51.99 -48.39 -2.01
CA ASP A 1101 -52.57 -47.38 -2.88
C ASP A 1101 -53.25 -46.31 -2.06
N THR A 1102 -53.12 -45.05 -2.46
CA THR A 1102 -53.77 -43.93 -1.79
C THR A 1102 -55.16 -43.76 -2.37
N LEU A 1103 -56.17 -43.92 -1.52
CA LEU A 1103 -57.58 -43.85 -1.90
C LEU A 1103 -58.12 -42.42 -1.86
N SER A 1104 -57.59 -41.60 -0.96
CA SER A 1104 -57.83 -40.16 -0.88
C SER A 1104 -56.72 -39.49 -0.07
N SER A 1105 -56.37 -38.26 -0.44
CA SER A 1105 -55.47 -37.41 0.35
C SER A 1105 -55.90 -35.95 0.27
N THR A 1106 -55.49 -35.18 1.27
CA THR A 1106 -55.47 -33.71 1.24
C THR A 1106 -54.03 -33.33 1.54
N ASN A 1107 -53.40 -32.59 0.63
CA ASN A 1107 -52.01 -32.17 0.77
C ASN A 1107 -51.92 -30.93 1.66
N TYR A 1108 -50.71 -30.63 2.14
CA TYR A 1108 -50.43 -29.39 2.86
C TYR A 1108 -50.87 -28.16 2.04
N ASP A 1109 -51.65 -27.28 2.66
CA ASP A 1109 -52.14 -26.01 2.08
C ASP A 1109 -52.25 -24.97 3.21
N ALA A 1110 -51.46 -23.90 3.10
CA ALA A 1110 -51.38 -22.81 4.07
C ALA A 1110 -51.38 -21.45 3.34
N VAL A 1111 -51.84 -20.41 4.02
CA VAL A 1111 -51.70 -19.02 3.58
C VAL A 1111 -50.52 -18.41 4.33
N ALA A 1112 -49.60 -17.78 3.61
CA ALA A 1112 -48.45 -17.09 4.17
C ALA A 1112 -48.42 -15.61 3.79
N ASN A 1113 -47.78 -14.77 4.60
CA ASN A 1113 -47.44 -13.38 4.27
C ASN A 1113 -46.13 -12.98 4.94
N PHE A 1114 -45.39 -12.02 4.36
CA PHE A 1114 -44.24 -11.43 5.05
C PHE A 1114 -44.72 -10.65 6.27
N VAL A 1115 -44.04 -10.84 7.40
CA VAL A 1115 -44.40 -10.19 8.66
C VAL A 1115 -44.28 -8.67 8.50
N GLY A 1116 -45.35 -7.96 8.88
CA GLY A 1116 -45.44 -6.51 8.71
C GLY A 1116 -46.09 -6.05 7.40
N TYR A 1117 -46.48 -6.98 6.51
CA TYR A 1117 -47.09 -6.67 5.21
C TYR A 1117 -48.43 -7.39 5.02
N ASP A 1118 -49.34 -6.79 4.25
CA ASP A 1118 -50.73 -7.25 4.10
C ASP A 1118 -50.93 -8.25 2.94
N SER A 1119 -49.99 -8.32 1.97
CA SER A 1119 -50.13 -9.23 0.82
C SER A 1119 -49.84 -10.68 1.18
N ALA A 1120 -50.91 -11.47 1.25
CA ALA A 1120 -50.84 -12.90 1.48
C ALA A 1120 -50.79 -13.71 0.17
N PHE A 1121 -50.11 -14.84 0.21
CA PHE A 1121 -49.97 -15.81 -0.87
C PHE A 1121 -50.21 -17.24 -0.34
N ASN A 1122 -50.57 -18.16 -1.24
CA ASN A 1122 -50.82 -19.56 -0.85
C ASN A 1122 -49.54 -20.38 -1.00
N VAL A 1123 -49.25 -21.19 0.01
CA VAL A 1123 -48.14 -22.13 0.09
C VAL A 1123 -48.74 -23.53 0.21
N TYR A 1124 -48.56 -24.35 -0.81
CA TYR A 1124 -49.17 -25.69 -0.84
C TYR A 1124 -48.23 -26.71 -1.48
N SER A 1125 -48.38 -27.96 -1.08
CA SER A 1125 -47.65 -29.11 -1.62
C SER A 1125 -48.45 -29.78 -2.74
N ASP A 1126 -47.85 -29.98 -3.91
CA ASP A 1126 -48.44 -30.77 -5.01
C ASP A 1126 -47.88 -32.22 -5.03
N GLU A 1127 -47.40 -32.69 -3.88
CA GLU A 1127 -46.86 -34.06 -3.77
C GLU A 1127 -47.90 -35.10 -4.18
N ILE A 1128 -47.51 -36.00 -5.09
CA ILE A 1128 -48.37 -37.09 -5.55
C ILE A 1128 -48.22 -38.29 -4.60
N PHE A 1129 -49.31 -38.68 -3.93
CA PHE A 1129 -49.39 -39.92 -3.16
C PHE A 1129 -49.81 -41.09 -4.05
N GLY A 1130 -48.91 -41.57 -4.92
CA GLY A 1130 -49.20 -42.65 -5.89
C GLY A 1130 -49.28 -44.06 -5.31
N GLN A 1131 -49.51 -45.05 -6.20
CA GLN A 1131 -49.40 -46.47 -5.89
C GLN A 1131 -47.95 -46.82 -5.51
N ALA A 1132 -47.78 -47.50 -4.38
CA ALA A 1132 -46.49 -47.94 -3.89
C ALA A 1132 -46.38 -49.47 -3.89
N PHE A 1133 -45.23 -49.98 -4.30
CA PHE A 1133 -44.82 -51.35 -4.06
C PHE A 1133 -44.14 -51.44 -2.69
N SER A 1134 -44.62 -52.33 -1.82
CA SER A 1134 -44.01 -52.58 -0.52
C SER A 1134 -43.33 -53.94 -0.48
N THR A 1135 -42.14 -53.98 0.09
CA THR A 1135 -41.44 -55.23 0.40
C THR A 1135 -40.75 -55.15 1.75
N GLY A 1136 -40.70 -56.26 2.46
CA GLY A 1136 -40.02 -56.33 3.74
C GLY A 1136 -39.39 -57.69 3.99
N ILE A 1137 -38.27 -57.69 4.71
CA ILE A 1137 -37.69 -58.90 5.29
C ILE A 1137 -37.74 -58.79 6.79
N SER A 1138 -38.09 -59.88 7.47
CA SER A 1138 -38.05 -59.93 8.94
C SER A 1138 -37.49 -61.24 9.45
N LEU A 1139 -36.75 -61.14 10.55
CA LEU A 1139 -36.23 -62.26 11.32
C LEU A 1139 -36.73 -62.12 12.76
N VAL A 1140 -37.47 -63.11 13.24
CA VAL A 1140 -38.02 -63.14 14.59
C VAL A 1140 -37.42 -64.33 15.35
N GLY A 1141 -36.76 -64.06 16.46
CA GLY A 1141 -36.37 -65.06 17.44
C GLY A 1141 -37.42 -65.17 18.53
N ILE A 1142 -38.00 -66.35 18.72
CA ILE A 1142 -39.05 -66.57 19.71
C ILE A 1142 -38.47 -67.42 20.84
N GLY A 1143 -38.56 -66.88 22.05
CA GLY A 1143 -38.23 -67.55 23.30
C GLY A 1143 -39.43 -67.70 24.24
N ASP A 1144 -39.26 -68.47 25.30
CA ASP A 1144 -40.29 -68.70 26.32
C ASP A 1144 -40.66 -67.42 27.11
N PHE A 1145 -39.66 -66.57 27.39
CA PHE A 1145 -39.83 -65.33 28.15
C PHE A 1145 -39.77 -64.06 27.30
N ALA A 1146 -39.13 -64.11 26.14
CA ALA A 1146 -39.02 -62.95 25.25
C ALA A 1146 -39.03 -63.37 23.78
N SER A 1147 -39.50 -62.51 22.88
CA SER A 1147 -39.20 -62.56 21.45
C SER A 1147 -38.47 -61.29 21.03
N PHE A 1148 -37.65 -61.38 19.99
CA PHE A 1148 -37.08 -60.22 19.34
C PHE A 1148 -37.33 -60.30 17.84
N ARG A 1149 -37.48 -59.15 17.17
CA ARG A 1149 -37.64 -59.06 15.72
C ARG A 1149 -36.70 -58.00 15.16
N LEU A 1150 -36.08 -58.33 14.05
CA LEU A 1150 -35.37 -57.39 13.18
C LEU A 1150 -36.11 -57.35 11.85
N SER A 1151 -36.38 -56.17 11.32
CA SER A 1151 -36.98 -56.00 10.00
C SER A 1151 -36.39 -54.85 9.22
N ALA A 1152 -36.31 -55.02 7.90
CA ALA A 1152 -36.03 -53.96 6.95
C ALA A 1152 -37.15 -53.96 5.90
N ASN A 1153 -37.76 -52.80 5.66
CA ASN A 1153 -38.86 -52.62 4.72
C ASN A 1153 -38.53 -51.48 3.74
N ALA A 1154 -39.07 -51.58 2.54
CA ALA A 1154 -39.03 -50.53 1.53
C ALA A 1154 -40.44 -50.34 0.96
N GLU A 1155 -40.85 -49.09 0.83
CA GLU A 1155 -42.06 -48.66 0.12
C GLU A 1155 -41.60 -47.74 -1.03
N LEU A 1156 -41.86 -48.16 -2.27
CA LEU A 1156 -41.38 -47.52 -3.48
C LEU A 1156 -42.57 -47.07 -4.32
N SER A 1157 -42.74 -45.76 -4.51
CA SER A 1157 -43.74 -45.17 -5.39
C SER A 1157 -43.09 -44.34 -6.49
N GLU A 1158 -43.88 -43.92 -7.47
CA GLU A 1158 -43.45 -42.88 -8.41
C GLU A 1158 -43.20 -41.57 -7.63
N GLY A 1159 -41.99 -41.03 -7.71
CA GLY A 1159 -41.59 -39.77 -7.07
C GLY A 1159 -41.25 -39.83 -5.57
N ALA A 1160 -41.27 -41.01 -4.93
CA ALA A 1160 -40.82 -41.12 -3.54
C ALA A 1160 -40.32 -42.53 -3.18
N SER A 1161 -39.34 -42.60 -2.28
CA SER A 1161 -38.85 -43.85 -1.70
C SER A 1161 -38.76 -43.75 -0.18
N ILE A 1162 -39.29 -44.76 0.52
CA ILE A 1162 -39.23 -44.85 1.98
C ILE A 1162 -38.56 -46.18 2.35
N TYR A 1163 -37.43 -46.08 3.04
CA TYR A 1163 -36.75 -47.22 3.64
C TYR A 1163 -36.92 -47.17 5.15
N SER A 1164 -37.32 -48.28 5.78
CA SER A 1164 -37.42 -48.35 7.24
C SER A 1164 -36.77 -49.61 7.80
N GLY A 1165 -36.05 -49.45 8.91
CA GLY A 1165 -35.48 -50.53 9.70
C GLY A 1165 -36.09 -50.51 11.10
N ALA A 1166 -36.46 -51.68 11.63
CA ALA A 1166 -36.98 -51.77 12.99
C ALA A 1166 -36.37 -52.93 13.76
N ALA A 1167 -36.04 -52.69 15.02
CA ALA A 1167 -35.63 -53.69 15.99
C ALA A 1167 -36.60 -53.67 17.15
N SER A 1168 -37.18 -54.81 17.50
CA SER A 1168 -38.11 -54.91 18.62
C SER A 1168 -37.77 -56.04 19.56
N LEU A 1169 -38.16 -55.85 20.81
CA LEU A 1169 -38.02 -56.80 21.89
C LEU A 1169 -39.35 -56.86 22.64
N ARG A 1170 -39.83 -58.06 22.87
CA ARG A 1170 -41.10 -58.31 23.54
C ARG A 1170 -40.90 -59.29 24.68
N PHE A 1171 -41.28 -58.90 25.88
CA PHE A 1171 -41.26 -59.73 27.07
C PHE A 1171 -42.65 -60.27 27.39
N LYS A 1172 -42.70 -61.51 27.85
CA LYS A 1172 -43.92 -62.26 28.19
C LYS A 1172 -43.95 -62.48 29.70
N PHE A 1173 -45.05 -62.17 30.37
CA PHE A 1173 -45.21 -62.42 31.81
C PHE A 1173 -46.66 -62.71 32.22
#